data_AF-A0A3C1G6K2-F1
#
_entry.id   AF-A0A3C1G6K2-F1
#
_cell.length_a   1.000
_cell.length_b   1.000
_cell.length_c   1.000
_cell.angle_alpha   90.00
_cell.angle_beta   90.00
_cell.angle_gamma   90.00
#
_symmetry.space_group_name_H-M   'P 1'
#
loop_
_entity.id
_entity.type
_entity.pdbx_description
1 polymer ?
#
loop_
_entity_poly.entity_id
_entity_poly.type
_entity_poly.pdbx_seq_one_letter_code
_entity_poly.pdbx_strand_id
1 'polypeptide(L)'
;MKGDDFVLDAFGFIYELDADSGKVVERGPDDKELGRFGSSGSGVGQFKKPEGIALAADGAVIVLDAGNARIQSVEVSNKLKTEPVAPNLQTKLTVSGPSRSWQQAASALASFGDELYAYLPLAGQFAVFDAEGKLTSRFGSKDAKAAGGLSGTKGFAVSKKLGIYASDTPKNRIQHYALDGTHKAAIAESVGMFDSRKKEGRVSDPRGVAVNEAGTVYVADAGNRRISAFSPEGAFLFGFGPQVGPHTLIEPTALAWDKGRFLYFTDRGLKKVFKVEPSGAFLAVWGEEGDGPGQFRSPSALAFDGRHYLYVLDDELSRVSVYTKDGAWLTDFFAPGPAERELKGPVAVAIQGERLLLSDYGKARIVTYDLHPQLAAPVAIASSTKGGAVSLSWKPVADQWTAGYAVSRASGPAGPFAELGRPEAAQFQDASAAPDVVSWYVVATVAKTGDVGPLSRPFPVYVPPAANKAPVEISTVVIGNIFSANYKWYLKNPAGRARVTNNTSVPFQSLKLSFRLKEFMDFGYDTEIKKLDGGESAEIPLIATLNNKVLEVSEDTPVQAEFALTYFQDGRQETVSLTKPLRVYSRNAITWEDPRRIANFASGQARTVREFAVEVLRDRPKSRAADSLNPNIVTAMHLWEALSEAGVRFQSNPNNPYEALREDPNFPVDFAQF
;
A
#
# COMPACT_ATOMS: atom_id res chain seq x y z
N MET A 1 32.73 -29.74 -4.43
CA MET A 1 32.51 -29.17 -5.78
C MET A 1 33.16 -27.82 -5.80
N LYS A 2 33.85 -27.47 -6.88
CA LYS A 2 34.23 -26.08 -7.17
C LYS A 2 33.08 -25.53 -8.01
N GLY A 3 32.28 -24.62 -7.47
CA GLY A 3 31.34 -23.85 -8.30
C GLY A 3 32.14 -22.83 -9.09
N ASP A 4 31.89 -22.72 -10.39
CA ASP A 4 32.58 -21.77 -11.27
C ASP A 4 31.84 -20.43 -11.36
N ASP A 5 30.51 -20.44 -11.20
CA ASP A 5 29.66 -19.25 -11.13
C ASP A 5 28.37 -19.55 -10.34
N PHE A 6 27.65 -18.53 -9.89
CA PHE A 6 26.38 -18.70 -9.19
C PHE A 6 25.43 -17.52 -9.38
N VAL A 7 24.13 -17.76 -9.19
CA VAL A 7 23.11 -16.71 -9.15
C VAL A 7 22.14 -16.92 -7.99
N LEU A 8 21.65 -15.82 -7.40
CA LEU A 8 20.72 -15.81 -6.27
C LEU A 8 19.36 -15.26 -6.73
N ASP A 9 18.27 -15.91 -6.35
CA ASP A 9 16.92 -15.37 -6.58
C ASP A 9 16.44 -14.45 -5.44
N ALA A 10 15.27 -13.81 -5.63
CA ALA A 10 14.70 -12.90 -4.65
C ALA A 10 14.24 -13.57 -3.33
N PHE A 11 14.31 -14.91 -3.24
CA PHE A 11 13.86 -15.70 -2.10
C PHE A 11 15.01 -16.35 -1.32
N GLY A 12 16.25 -16.21 -1.81
CA GLY A 12 17.46 -16.71 -1.16
C GLY A 12 17.96 -18.05 -1.70
N PHE A 13 17.44 -18.53 -2.83
CA PHE A 13 17.92 -19.75 -3.48
C PHE A 13 19.16 -19.48 -4.31
N ILE A 14 20.19 -20.31 -4.14
CA ILE A 14 21.44 -20.23 -4.88
C ILE A 14 21.43 -21.29 -5.98
N TYR A 15 21.68 -20.87 -7.21
CA TYR A 15 21.93 -21.75 -8.35
C TYR A 15 23.42 -21.74 -8.66
N GLU A 16 24.13 -22.79 -8.24
CA GLU A 16 25.57 -22.95 -8.46
C GLU A 16 25.83 -23.70 -9.75
N LEU A 17 26.62 -23.12 -10.65
CA LEU A 17 27.05 -23.75 -11.90
C LEU A 17 28.40 -24.46 -11.68
N ASP A 18 28.43 -25.75 -11.98
CA ASP A 18 29.65 -26.57 -12.06
C ASP A 18 29.94 -26.82 -13.55
N ALA A 19 30.95 -26.13 -14.09
CA ALA A 19 31.24 -26.14 -15.52
C ALA A 19 31.85 -27.47 -15.98
N ASP A 20 32.57 -28.15 -15.08
CA ASP A 20 33.20 -29.45 -15.35
C ASP A 20 32.15 -30.54 -15.56
N SER A 21 31.12 -30.58 -14.72
CA SER A 21 30.05 -31.58 -14.80
C SER A 21 28.84 -31.14 -15.62
N GLY A 22 28.79 -29.86 -16.01
CA GLY A 22 27.64 -29.26 -16.69
C GLY A 22 26.37 -29.38 -15.83
N LYS A 23 26.51 -29.26 -14.51
CA LYS A 23 25.38 -29.35 -13.57
C LYS A 23 25.15 -27.99 -12.93
N VAL A 24 23.88 -27.68 -12.71
CA VAL A 24 23.43 -26.59 -11.86
C VAL A 24 22.86 -27.21 -10.60
N VAL A 25 23.35 -26.79 -9.44
CA VAL A 25 22.86 -27.21 -8.12
C VAL A 25 21.99 -26.10 -7.55
N GLU A 26 20.77 -26.43 -7.18
CA GLU A 26 19.86 -25.54 -6.46
C GLU A 26 20.03 -25.78 -4.96
N ARG A 27 20.43 -24.74 -4.23
CA ARG A 27 20.49 -24.73 -2.77
C ARG A 27 19.42 -23.81 -2.21
N GLY A 28 18.78 -24.29 -1.14
CA GLY A 28 17.90 -23.48 -0.34
C GLY A 28 18.67 -22.43 0.47
N PRO A 29 17.96 -21.45 1.05
CA PRO A 29 18.56 -20.43 1.91
C PRO A 29 19.25 -20.97 3.16
N ASP A 30 18.99 -22.24 3.54
CA ASP A 30 19.61 -22.96 4.64
C ASP A 30 20.85 -23.76 4.21
N ASP A 31 21.40 -23.48 3.02
CA ASP A 31 22.52 -24.15 2.37
C ASP A 31 22.28 -25.64 2.07
N LYS A 32 21.04 -26.12 2.25
CA LYS A 32 20.67 -27.48 1.86
C LYS A 32 20.49 -27.57 0.36
N GLU A 33 21.11 -28.58 -0.23
CA GLU A 33 20.85 -28.95 -1.61
C GLU A 33 19.41 -29.43 -1.77
N LEU A 34 18.63 -28.73 -2.59
CA LEU A 34 17.23 -29.03 -2.85
C LEU A 34 17.06 -29.82 -4.14
N GLY A 35 17.96 -29.61 -5.09
CA GLY A 35 17.91 -30.29 -6.37
C GLY A 35 19.12 -29.99 -7.25
N ARG A 36 19.16 -30.67 -8.39
CA ARG A 36 20.13 -30.43 -9.46
C ARG A 36 19.46 -30.62 -10.81
N PHE A 37 19.93 -29.86 -11.79
CA PHE A 37 19.62 -30.08 -13.20
C PHE A 37 20.87 -29.90 -14.04
N GLY A 38 20.82 -30.30 -15.32
CA GLY A 38 21.98 -30.25 -16.20
C GLY A 38 22.80 -31.54 -16.22
N SER A 39 23.49 -31.76 -17.34
CA SER A 39 24.58 -32.72 -17.47
C SER A 39 25.52 -32.26 -18.58
N SER A 40 26.76 -32.77 -18.62
CA SER A 40 27.66 -32.54 -19.75
C SER A 40 27.05 -33.02 -21.08
N GLY A 41 27.09 -32.20 -22.14
CA GLY A 41 26.64 -32.59 -23.48
C GLY A 41 26.11 -31.44 -24.33
N SER A 42 25.42 -31.77 -25.43
CA SER A 42 24.89 -30.80 -26.42
C SER A 42 23.38 -30.86 -26.62
N GLY A 43 22.69 -31.82 -25.99
CA GLY A 43 21.23 -31.92 -25.99
C GLY A 43 20.53 -30.83 -25.17
N VAL A 44 19.19 -30.82 -25.20
CA VAL A 44 18.38 -29.90 -24.37
C VAL A 44 18.62 -30.22 -22.89
N GLY A 45 18.93 -29.19 -22.10
CA GLY A 45 19.27 -29.37 -20.68
C GLY A 45 20.66 -29.98 -20.45
N GLN A 46 21.51 -30.05 -21.48
CA GLN A 46 22.93 -30.41 -21.37
C GLN A 46 23.81 -29.20 -21.65
N PHE A 47 24.98 -29.14 -20.99
CA PHE A 47 25.92 -28.02 -21.11
C PHE A 47 27.32 -28.51 -21.44
N LYS A 48 28.09 -27.73 -22.20
CA LYS A 48 29.48 -28.00 -22.53
C LYS A 48 30.29 -26.75 -22.23
N LYS A 49 31.10 -26.79 -21.17
CA LYS A 49 31.88 -25.63 -20.69
C LYS A 49 30.99 -24.38 -20.51
N PRO A 50 29.96 -24.45 -19.65
CA PRO A 50 29.17 -23.27 -19.35
C PRO A 50 30.02 -22.26 -18.57
N GLU A 51 29.93 -20.98 -18.90
CA GLU A 51 30.82 -19.93 -18.36
C GLU A 51 30.07 -18.85 -17.57
N GLY A 52 28.74 -18.86 -17.59
CA GLY A 52 27.96 -17.89 -16.83
C GLY A 52 26.54 -18.35 -16.55
N ILE A 53 25.99 -17.90 -15.44
CA ILE A 53 24.61 -18.16 -15.03
C ILE A 53 23.91 -16.86 -14.61
N ALA A 54 22.65 -16.68 -15.00
CA ALA A 54 21.85 -15.49 -14.67
C ALA A 54 20.39 -15.87 -14.42
N LEU A 55 19.64 -14.96 -13.78
CA LEU A 55 18.19 -15.10 -13.60
C LEU A 55 17.46 -14.07 -14.46
N ALA A 56 16.47 -14.54 -15.22
CA ALA A 56 15.51 -13.69 -15.91
C ALA A 56 14.47 -13.13 -14.92
N ALA A 57 13.82 -12.02 -15.30
CA ALA A 57 12.79 -11.37 -14.47
C ALA A 57 11.56 -12.25 -14.19
N ASP A 58 11.28 -13.22 -15.07
CA ASP A 58 10.24 -14.22 -14.89
C ASP A 58 10.68 -15.39 -13.97
N GLY A 59 11.93 -15.41 -13.52
CA GLY A 59 12.52 -16.44 -12.68
C GLY A 59 13.05 -17.67 -13.45
N ALA A 60 13.26 -17.57 -14.76
CA ALA A 60 13.99 -18.60 -15.50
C ALA A 60 15.51 -18.48 -15.30
N VAL A 61 16.20 -19.61 -15.22
CA VAL A 61 17.67 -19.67 -15.11
C VAL A 61 18.27 -19.68 -16.51
N ILE A 62 19.08 -18.68 -16.81
CA ILE A 62 19.79 -18.52 -18.08
C ILE A 62 21.22 -19.02 -17.90
N VAL A 63 21.65 -19.97 -18.73
CA VAL A 63 23.01 -20.50 -18.73
C VAL A 63 23.70 -20.17 -20.05
N LEU A 64 24.86 -19.51 -19.97
CA LEU A 64 25.76 -19.29 -21.10
C LEU A 64 26.58 -20.56 -21.33
N ASP A 65 26.18 -21.34 -22.35
CA ASP A 65 26.78 -22.62 -22.71
C ASP A 65 27.83 -22.40 -23.81
N ALA A 66 28.99 -21.84 -23.41
CA ALA A 66 30.00 -21.33 -24.32
C ALA A 66 30.57 -22.41 -25.25
N GLY A 67 30.78 -23.63 -24.76
CA GLY A 67 31.30 -24.74 -25.58
C GLY A 67 30.30 -25.31 -26.59
N ASN A 68 29.00 -25.01 -26.46
CA ASN A 68 27.99 -25.27 -27.49
C ASN A 68 27.57 -23.99 -28.25
N ALA A 69 28.23 -22.85 -28.00
CA ALA A 69 27.95 -21.56 -28.62
C ALA A 69 26.47 -21.13 -28.54
N ARG A 70 25.83 -21.35 -27.39
CA ARG A 70 24.40 -21.02 -27.18
C ARG A 70 24.12 -20.48 -25.78
N ILE A 71 22.93 -19.92 -25.63
CA ILE A 71 22.32 -19.57 -24.35
C ILE A 71 21.09 -20.44 -24.19
N GLN A 72 20.93 -21.09 -23.03
CA GLN A 72 19.74 -21.88 -22.70
C GLN A 72 19.01 -21.23 -21.53
N SER A 73 17.68 -21.09 -21.67
CA SER A 73 16.79 -20.69 -20.58
C SER A 73 16.12 -21.94 -20.02
N VAL A 74 16.13 -22.08 -18.70
CA VAL A 74 15.57 -23.22 -17.97
C VAL A 74 14.53 -22.71 -16.97
N GLU A 75 13.29 -23.15 -17.16
CA GLU A 75 12.22 -22.90 -16.19
C GLU A 75 12.29 -23.91 -15.04
N VAL A 76 12.39 -23.41 -13.81
CA VAL A 76 12.36 -24.23 -12.59
C VAL A 76 10.92 -24.26 -12.07
N SER A 77 10.34 -25.46 -11.96
CA SER A 77 8.90 -25.68 -11.77
C SER A 77 8.42 -25.72 -10.32
N ASN A 78 9.17 -25.16 -9.36
CA ASN A 78 8.87 -25.28 -7.92
C ASN A 78 8.79 -23.93 -7.15
N LYS A 79 8.18 -22.91 -7.76
CA LYS A 79 8.25 -21.50 -7.33
C LYS A 79 7.51 -21.08 -6.03
N LEU A 80 7.08 -21.96 -5.12
CA LEU A 80 6.03 -21.56 -4.15
C LEU A 80 6.06 -22.15 -2.72
N LYS A 81 7.19 -22.41 -2.06
CA LYS A 81 7.14 -22.97 -0.68
C LYS A 81 7.93 -22.28 0.44
N THR A 82 8.60 -21.16 0.21
CA THR A 82 9.33 -20.50 1.30
C THR A 82 9.07 -19.00 1.31
N GLU A 83 9.03 -18.44 2.52
CA GLU A 83 9.06 -17.01 2.75
C GLU A 83 10.42 -16.45 2.27
N PRO A 84 10.49 -15.21 1.73
CA PRO A 84 11.75 -14.61 1.31
C PRO A 84 12.75 -14.64 2.45
N VAL A 85 13.90 -15.28 2.25
CA VAL A 85 15.01 -15.16 3.19
C VAL A 85 15.76 -13.89 2.86
N ALA A 86 15.83 -12.99 3.84
CA ALA A 86 16.64 -11.79 3.71
C ALA A 86 18.09 -12.23 3.44
N PRO A 87 18.70 -11.87 2.30
CA PRO A 87 20.12 -12.13 2.11
C PRO A 87 20.87 -11.52 3.29
N ASN A 88 21.76 -12.30 3.92
CA ASN A 88 22.62 -11.82 5.00
C ASN A 88 23.75 -10.94 4.44
N LEU A 89 23.35 -9.89 3.72
CA LEU A 89 24.20 -8.77 3.39
C LEU A 89 24.08 -7.81 4.57
N GLN A 90 25.08 -7.81 5.45
CA GLN A 90 25.16 -6.83 6.55
C GLN A 90 25.23 -5.38 6.03
N THR A 91 25.42 -5.20 4.73
CA THR A 91 25.45 -3.94 3.99
C THR A 91 24.08 -3.25 3.92
N LYS A 92 23.74 -2.55 5.01
CA LYS A 92 22.59 -1.63 5.08
C LYS A 92 22.72 -0.41 4.15
N LEU A 93 23.95 -0.07 3.74
CA LEU A 93 24.26 1.11 2.95
C LEU A 93 25.28 0.74 1.85
N THR A 94 25.08 1.25 0.64
CA THR A 94 26.06 1.16 -0.45
C THR A 94 26.39 2.56 -0.97
N VAL A 95 27.42 2.66 -1.82
CA VAL A 95 27.84 3.92 -2.44
C VAL A 95 28.02 3.77 -3.94
N SER A 96 27.59 4.79 -4.68
CA SER A 96 27.87 4.95 -6.10
C SER A 96 28.66 6.23 -6.36
N GLY A 97 29.20 6.36 -7.57
CA GLY A 97 30.04 7.49 -7.95
C GLY A 97 31.52 7.13 -8.16
N PRO A 98 32.39 8.14 -8.28
CA PRO A 98 32.19 9.52 -7.80
C PRO A 98 31.10 10.29 -8.56
N SER A 99 30.23 10.99 -7.83
CA SER A 99 29.15 11.81 -8.39
C SER A 99 29.64 13.22 -8.76
N ARG A 100 30.65 13.73 -8.06
CA ARG A 100 31.37 14.98 -8.36
C ARG A 100 32.81 14.90 -7.89
N SER A 101 33.68 15.66 -8.56
CA SER A 101 35.11 15.75 -8.25
C SER A 101 35.61 17.17 -8.49
N TRP A 102 36.38 17.70 -7.53
CA TRP A 102 37.11 18.96 -7.66
C TRP A 102 38.60 18.72 -7.51
N GLN A 103 39.40 19.23 -8.44
CA GLN A 103 40.87 19.14 -8.42
C GLN A 103 41.48 20.11 -7.39
N GLN A 104 41.23 19.82 -6.11
CA GLN A 104 41.72 20.58 -4.97
C GLN A 104 42.17 19.65 -3.86
N ALA A 105 43.37 19.87 -3.33
CA ALA A 105 43.88 19.19 -2.14
C ALA A 105 43.38 19.92 -0.89
N ALA A 106 42.47 19.30 -0.13
CA ALA A 106 41.91 19.88 1.10
C ALA A 106 42.37 19.10 2.34
N SER A 107 42.85 19.76 3.38
CA SER A 107 43.28 19.05 4.60
C SER A 107 42.13 18.82 5.59
N ALA A 108 41.00 19.49 5.39
CA ALA A 108 39.80 19.36 6.21
C ALA A 108 38.56 19.69 5.38
N LEU A 109 37.45 19.06 5.73
CA LEU A 109 36.13 19.28 5.13
C LEU A 109 35.10 19.46 6.24
N ALA A 110 34.08 20.27 5.95
CA ALA A 110 32.85 20.29 6.72
C ALA A 110 31.69 20.68 5.79
N SER A 111 30.48 20.30 6.17
CA SER A 111 29.25 20.64 5.45
C SER A 111 28.29 21.32 6.39
N PHE A 112 27.49 22.23 5.85
CA PHE A 112 26.35 22.80 6.55
C PHE A 112 25.21 23.00 5.55
N GLY A 113 24.05 22.39 5.83
CA GLY A 113 22.96 22.34 4.86
C GLY A 113 23.44 21.68 3.56
N ASP A 114 23.27 22.38 2.45
CA ASP A 114 23.70 21.93 1.12
C ASP A 114 25.03 22.53 0.68
N GLU A 115 25.77 23.21 1.57
CA GLU A 115 27.08 23.79 1.25
C GLU A 115 28.22 22.90 1.75
N LEU A 116 29.29 22.86 0.97
CA LEU A 116 30.56 22.23 1.30
C LEU A 116 31.61 23.30 1.56
N TYR A 117 32.30 23.18 2.69
CA TYR A 117 33.44 23.99 3.05
C TYR A 117 34.69 23.10 3.01
N ALA A 118 35.74 23.57 2.36
CA ALA A 118 37.01 22.86 2.25
C ALA A 118 38.15 23.79 2.58
N TYR A 119 39.08 23.37 3.45
CA TYR A 119 40.28 24.14 3.71
C TYR A 119 41.44 23.67 2.83
N LEU A 120 42.03 24.59 2.09
CA LEU A 120 43.12 24.36 1.14
C LEU A 120 44.45 24.84 1.76
N PRO A 121 45.27 23.93 2.29
CA PRO A 121 46.44 24.29 3.10
C PRO A 121 47.55 25.00 2.32
N LEU A 122 47.66 24.76 1.01
CA LEU A 122 48.66 25.44 0.19
C LEU A 122 48.40 26.94 0.10
N ALA A 123 47.13 27.31 -0.10
CA ALA A 123 46.66 28.70 -0.19
C ALA A 123 46.38 29.32 1.19
N GLY A 124 46.12 28.52 2.21
CA GLY A 124 45.68 29.00 3.53
C GLY A 124 44.26 29.55 3.49
N GLN A 125 43.39 28.95 2.67
CA GLN A 125 42.06 29.48 2.37
C GLN A 125 40.97 28.42 2.52
N PHE A 126 39.80 28.86 2.93
CA PHE A 126 38.56 28.10 2.77
C PHE A 126 38.01 28.33 1.37
N ALA A 127 37.47 27.27 0.78
CA ALA A 127 36.69 27.28 -0.44
C ALA A 127 35.28 26.77 -0.11
N VAL A 128 34.26 27.49 -0.57
CA VAL A 128 32.85 27.15 -0.33
C VAL A 128 32.19 26.78 -1.64
N PHE A 129 31.50 25.63 -1.65
CA PHE A 129 30.74 25.14 -2.80
C PHE A 129 29.26 25.02 -2.43
N ASP A 130 28.39 25.42 -3.35
CA ASP A 130 26.94 25.28 -3.20
C ASP A 130 26.44 23.83 -3.44
N ALA A 131 25.13 23.66 -3.39
CA ALA A 131 24.43 22.38 -3.58
C ALA A 131 24.67 21.78 -4.97
N GLU A 132 24.94 22.62 -5.98
CA GLU A 132 25.27 22.25 -7.35
C GLU A 132 26.78 21.95 -7.52
N GLY A 133 27.59 22.27 -6.52
CA GLY A 133 29.03 22.05 -6.52
C GLY A 133 29.84 23.17 -7.15
N LYS A 134 29.22 24.32 -7.40
CA LYS A 134 29.89 25.51 -7.90
C LYS A 134 30.56 26.25 -6.74
N LEU A 135 31.80 26.70 -6.97
CA LEU A 135 32.53 27.54 -6.03
C LEU A 135 31.82 28.90 -5.89
N THR A 136 31.40 29.24 -4.68
CA THR A 136 30.70 30.50 -4.37
C THR A 136 31.60 31.52 -3.68
N SER A 137 32.57 31.06 -2.87
CA SER A 137 33.44 31.94 -2.11
C SER A 137 34.81 31.33 -1.81
N ARG A 138 35.80 32.21 -1.63
CA ARG A 138 37.11 31.90 -1.04
C ARG A 138 37.50 32.98 -0.05
N PHE A 139 38.00 32.58 1.11
CA PHE A 139 38.48 33.50 2.14
C PHE A 139 39.55 32.86 3.02
N GLY A 140 40.22 33.68 3.84
CA GLY A 140 41.33 33.26 4.68
C GLY A 140 42.70 33.68 4.13
N SER A 141 43.72 33.58 4.99
CA SER A 141 45.10 33.92 4.66
C SER A 141 46.06 32.95 5.35
N LYS A 142 47.12 32.58 4.65
CA LYS A 142 48.24 31.81 5.21
C LYS A 142 49.16 32.63 6.11
N ASP A 143 49.06 33.96 6.04
CA ASP A 143 49.84 34.84 6.92
C ASP A 143 49.29 34.77 8.34
N ALA A 144 49.96 33.99 9.18
CA ALA A 144 49.59 33.81 10.59
C ALA A 144 49.58 35.10 11.42
N LYS A 145 50.22 36.19 10.93
CA LYS A 145 50.23 37.51 11.58
C LYS A 145 49.02 38.36 11.19
N ALA A 146 48.36 38.07 10.06
CA ALA A 146 47.13 38.73 9.67
C ALA A 146 46.00 38.35 10.64
N ALA A 147 45.05 39.27 10.85
CA ALA A 147 43.83 38.96 11.61
C ALA A 147 43.10 37.79 10.94
N GLY A 148 42.88 36.70 11.69
CA GLY A 148 42.32 35.45 11.15
C GLY A 148 43.26 34.65 10.25
N GLY A 149 44.57 34.88 10.29
CA GLY A 149 45.54 34.03 9.62
C GLY A 149 45.52 32.60 10.14
N LEU A 150 45.48 31.60 9.24
CA LEU A 150 45.47 30.18 9.58
C LEU A 150 46.74 29.51 9.07
N SER A 151 47.60 29.03 9.98
CA SER A 151 48.88 28.42 9.60
C SER A 151 48.69 26.98 9.10
N GLY A 152 47.64 26.32 9.57
CA GLY A 152 47.23 25.00 9.13
C GLY A 152 46.13 24.47 10.03
N THR A 153 45.09 23.89 9.43
CA THR A 153 44.02 23.24 10.18
C THR A 153 43.97 21.75 9.89
N LYS A 154 43.77 20.99 10.97
CA LYS A 154 43.45 19.56 10.93
C LYS A 154 41.95 19.30 11.11
N GLY A 155 41.14 20.33 11.31
CA GLY A 155 39.70 20.17 11.53
C GLY A 155 39.01 21.49 11.82
N PHE A 156 37.80 21.65 11.30
CA PHE A 156 36.96 22.81 11.56
C PHE A 156 35.49 22.40 11.57
N ALA A 157 34.67 23.23 12.20
CA ALA A 157 33.22 23.09 12.23
C ALA A 157 32.55 24.34 11.66
N VAL A 158 31.41 24.13 10.99
CA VAL A 158 30.59 25.19 10.41
C VAL A 158 29.24 25.23 11.12
N SER A 159 28.82 26.42 11.53
CA SER A 159 27.54 26.68 12.18
C SER A 159 26.87 27.87 11.49
N LYS A 160 25.60 27.73 11.08
CA LYS A 160 24.86 28.85 10.47
C LYS A 160 24.76 30.06 11.36
N LYS A 161 24.60 29.84 12.67
CA LYS A 161 24.43 30.91 13.65
C LYS A 161 25.77 31.53 14.04
N LEU A 162 26.80 30.70 14.20
CA LEU A 162 28.05 31.15 14.83
C LEU A 162 29.15 31.44 13.81
N GLY A 163 29.10 30.82 12.63
CA GLY A 163 30.15 30.85 11.61
C GLY A 163 31.07 29.63 11.72
N ILE A 164 32.37 29.83 11.52
CA ILE A 164 33.34 28.75 11.33
C ILE A 164 34.36 28.78 12.46
N TYR A 165 34.55 27.65 13.13
CA TYR A 165 35.62 27.46 14.11
C TYR A 165 36.64 26.47 13.56
N ALA A 166 37.88 26.89 13.39
CA ALA A 166 38.94 26.08 12.80
C ALA A 166 40.13 25.98 13.75
N SER A 167 40.68 24.78 13.92
CA SER A 167 41.95 24.63 14.63
C SER A 167 43.07 25.28 13.84
N ASP A 168 43.85 26.15 14.47
CA ASP A 168 45.16 26.57 13.96
C ASP A 168 46.20 25.71 14.68
N THR A 169 46.30 24.45 14.25
CA THR A 169 47.07 23.42 14.93
C THR A 169 48.52 23.85 15.23
N PRO A 170 49.28 24.43 14.27
CA PRO A 170 50.65 24.87 14.52
C PRO A 170 50.78 26.03 15.52
N LYS A 171 49.69 26.76 15.78
CA LYS A 171 49.66 27.92 16.68
C LYS A 171 48.97 27.65 18.01
N ASN A 172 48.47 26.43 18.24
CA ASN A 172 47.78 26.04 19.48
C ASN A 172 46.63 26.99 19.85
N ARG A 173 45.76 27.27 18.88
CA ARG A 173 44.58 28.12 19.05
C ARG A 173 43.44 27.66 18.15
N ILE A 174 42.24 28.21 18.35
CA ILE A 174 41.10 28.04 17.44
C ILE A 174 40.74 29.40 16.86
N GLN A 175 40.65 29.49 15.53
CA GLN A 175 40.21 30.67 14.82
C GLN A 175 38.70 30.65 14.59
N HIS A 176 38.04 31.79 14.81
CA HIS A 176 36.60 31.97 14.61
C HIS A 176 36.34 32.99 13.50
N TYR A 177 35.56 32.58 12.51
CA TYR A 177 35.15 33.40 11.37
C TYR A 177 33.63 33.49 11.27
N ALA A 178 33.10 34.56 10.69
CA ALA A 178 31.77 34.57 10.10
C ALA A 178 31.71 33.68 8.84
N LEU A 179 30.51 33.37 8.35
CA LEU A 179 30.33 32.57 7.12
C LEU A 179 30.84 33.30 5.87
N ASP A 180 30.84 34.64 5.88
CA ASP A 180 31.41 35.46 4.80
C ASP A 180 32.95 35.51 4.83
N GLY A 181 33.57 34.85 5.81
CA GLY A 181 35.02 34.78 5.98
C GLY A 181 35.63 35.88 6.85
N THR A 182 34.82 36.82 7.35
CA THR A 182 35.28 37.87 8.28
C THR A 182 35.78 37.24 9.57
N HIS A 183 37.02 37.51 9.97
CA HIS A 183 37.56 37.05 11.24
C HIS A 183 36.84 37.71 12.42
N LYS A 184 36.41 36.90 13.40
CA LYS A 184 35.73 37.37 14.62
C LYS A 184 36.68 37.40 15.80
N ALA A 185 37.32 36.26 16.11
CA ALA A 185 38.16 36.09 17.28
C ALA A 185 39.11 34.92 17.13
N ALA A 186 40.21 34.95 17.88
CA ALA A 186 41.01 33.77 18.19
C ALA A 186 40.72 33.36 19.64
N ILE A 187 40.41 32.08 19.86
CA ILE A 187 40.07 31.54 21.18
C ILE A 187 41.10 30.48 21.59
N ALA A 188 41.16 30.20 22.89
CA ALA A 188 42.14 29.30 23.49
C ALA A 188 43.62 29.70 23.29
N GLU A 189 43.88 30.96 22.88
CA GLU A 189 45.24 31.50 22.75
C GLU A 189 45.94 31.64 24.11
N SER A 190 47.26 31.43 24.11
CA SER A 190 48.11 31.74 25.25
C SER A 190 48.51 33.22 25.21
N VAL A 191 47.95 34.06 26.09
CA VAL A 191 48.44 35.46 26.22
C VAL A 191 48.57 35.90 27.69
N GLY A 192 49.79 36.30 28.09
CA GLY A 192 50.07 37.10 29.29
C GLY A 192 51.29 36.69 30.14
N MET A 193 52.20 37.64 30.40
CA MET A 193 53.39 37.52 31.28
C MET A 193 53.06 37.41 32.78
N PHE A 194 51.77 37.56 33.14
CA PHE A 194 51.21 37.37 34.48
C PHE A 194 50.23 36.19 34.48
N ASP A 195 50.76 35.06 34.03
CA ASP A 195 50.01 33.82 33.84
C ASP A 195 49.38 33.33 35.15
N SER A 196 48.05 33.18 35.16
CA SER A 196 47.40 32.49 36.28
C SER A 196 47.91 31.05 36.29
N ARG A 197 48.25 30.51 37.46
CA ARG A 197 48.83 29.15 37.62
C ARG A 197 47.93 28.01 37.12
N LYS A 198 46.75 28.28 36.54
CA LYS A 198 45.81 27.29 36.01
C LYS A 198 45.94 27.18 34.49
N LYS A 199 46.41 26.02 34.02
CA LYS A 199 46.50 25.60 32.59
C LYS A 199 45.12 25.38 31.92
N GLU A 200 44.04 25.83 32.53
CA GLU A 200 42.67 25.63 32.05
C GLU A 200 42.38 26.57 30.86
N GLY A 201 41.69 26.09 29.83
CA GLY A 201 41.39 26.86 28.62
C GLY A 201 42.48 26.95 27.55
N ARG A 202 43.72 26.50 27.82
CA ARG A 202 44.76 26.37 26.79
C ARG A 202 44.65 25.06 26.04
N VAL A 203 44.90 25.10 24.73
CA VAL A 203 44.98 23.91 23.87
C VAL A 203 46.41 23.64 23.41
N SER A 204 46.71 22.39 23.07
CA SER A 204 47.99 21.92 22.54
C SER A 204 47.74 20.86 21.46
N ASP A 205 48.32 21.04 20.27
CA ASP A 205 48.01 20.27 19.05
C ASP A 205 46.48 20.12 18.83
N PRO A 206 45.70 21.22 18.79
CA PRO A 206 44.26 21.11 18.58
C PRO A 206 43.97 20.56 17.17
N ARG A 207 43.07 19.58 17.07
CA ARG A 207 42.76 18.89 15.81
C ARG A 207 41.32 19.10 15.36
N GLY A 208 40.47 18.10 15.54
CA GLY A 208 39.04 18.16 15.26
C GLY A 208 38.34 19.22 16.10
N VAL A 209 37.38 19.90 15.49
CA VAL A 209 36.50 20.86 16.13
C VAL A 209 35.07 20.46 15.81
N ALA A 210 34.18 20.47 16.80
CA ALA A 210 32.74 20.26 16.62
C ALA A 210 31.95 21.32 17.39
N VAL A 211 30.78 21.69 16.89
CA VAL A 211 29.91 22.68 17.53
C VAL A 211 28.53 22.07 17.71
N ASN A 212 27.98 22.12 18.92
CA ASN A 212 26.63 21.65 19.19
C ASN A 212 25.57 22.75 18.91
N GLU A 213 24.29 22.40 19.01
CA GLU A 213 23.18 23.35 18.77
C GLU A 213 23.12 24.51 19.78
N ALA A 214 23.57 24.27 21.02
CA ALA A 214 23.69 25.30 22.05
C ALA A 214 24.84 26.29 21.76
N GLY A 215 25.72 25.96 20.81
CA GLY A 215 26.86 26.77 20.42
C GLY A 215 28.16 26.47 21.17
N THR A 216 28.18 25.44 22.02
CA THR A 216 29.40 24.96 22.66
C THR A 216 30.36 24.41 21.61
N VAL A 217 31.60 24.90 21.65
CA VAL A 217 32.70 24.50 20.75
C VAL A 217 33.54 23.44 21.45
N TYR A 218 33.54 22.21 20.95
CA TYR A 218 34.36 21.11 21.42
C TYR A 218 35.60 20.99 20.54
N VAL A 219 36.75 20.76 21.17
CA VAL A 219 38.06 20.67 20.53
C VAL A 219 38.76 19.41 20.99
N ALA A 220 39.25 18.62 20.04
CA ALA A 220 40.19 17.55 20.31
C ALA A 220 41.56 18.18 20.64
N ASP A 221 41.85 18.29 21.93
CA ASP A 221 43.04 18.90 22.49
C ASP A 221 44.12 17.81 22.67
N ALA A 222 44.64 17.33 21.53
CA ALA A 222 45.41 16.10 21.42
C ALA A 222 46.67 16.10 22.29
N GLY A 223 47.41 17.21 22.30
CA GLY A 223 48.62 17.38 23.10
C GLY A 223 48.36 17.34 24.61
N ASN A 224 47.17 17.79 25.05
CA ASN A 224 46.75 17.67 26.44
C ASN A 224 45.96 16.38 26.74
N ARG A 225 45.78 15.51 25.74
CA ARG A 225 45.07 14.22 25.82
C ARG A 225 43.66 14.36 26.42
N ARG A 226 42.91 15.36 25.96
CA ARG A 226 41.55 15.64 26.43
C ARG A 226 40.67 16.18 25.31
N ILE A 227 39.37 16.27 25.57
CA ILE A 227 38.47 17.11 24.81
C ILE A 227 38.18 18.36 25.63
N SER A 228 38.33 19.53 25.02
CA SER A 228 38.10 20.84 25.65
C SER A 228 36.84 21.50 25.09
N ALA A 229 36.00 22.06 25.95
CA ALA A 229 34.74 22.71 25.58
C ALA A 229 34.79 24.22 25.90
N PHE A 230 34.33 25.04 24.96
CA PHE A 230 34.32 26.50 25.04
C PHE A 230 32.92 27.05 24.72
N SER A 231 32.61 28.23 25.26
CA SER A 231 31.44 29.00 24.83
C SER A 231 31.63 29.53 23.41
N PRO A 232 30.56 29.95 22.71
CA PRO A 232 30.68 30.62 21.41
C PRO A 232 31.61 31.84 21.42
N GLU A 233 31.72 32.52 22.57
CA GLU A 233 32.56 33.70 22.77
C GLU A 233 34.01 33.34 23.13
N GLY A 234 34.33 32.05 23.24
CA GLY A 234 35.68 31.56 23.50
C GLY A 234 36.03 31.35 24.98
N ALA A 235 35.07 31.49 25.90
CA ALA A 235 35.31 31.20 27.30
C ALA A 235 35.45 29.69 27.54
N PHE A 236 36.48 29.24 28.25
CA PHE A 236 36.61 27.83 28.62
C PHE A 236 35.48 27.43 29.57
N LEU A 237 34.78 26.34 29.25
CA LEU A 237 33.69 25.81 30.04
C LEU A 237 34.15 24.63 30.90
N PHE A 238 34.69 23.59 30.24
CA PHE A 238 35.20 22.38 30.88
C PHE A 238 36.09 21.61 29.92
N GLY A 239 36.76 20.57 30.43
CA GLY A 239 37.42 19.58 29.60
C GLY A 239 37.41 18.22 30.29
N PHE A 240 37.42 17.15 29.51
CA PHE A 240 37.41 15.77 30.01
C PHE A 240 38.49 14.92 29.33
N GLY A 241 39.09 14.04 30.12
CA GLY A 241 40.36 13.38 29.81
C GLY A 241 41.45 13.77 30.81
N PRO A 242 42.57 13.03 30.88
CA PRO A 242 42.92 11.92 30.01
C PRO A 242 42.14 10.64 30.28
N GLN A 243 41.53 10.46 31.46
CA GLN A 243 40.67 9.30 31.72
C GLN A 243 39.25 9.54 31.19
N VAL A 244 38.74 8.66 30.35
CA VAL A 244 37.34 8.62 29.88
C VAL A 244 36.83 7.19 30.00
N GLY A 245 35.93 6.96 30.95
CA GLY A 245 35.51 5.60 31.32
C GLY A 245 36.72 4.77 31.77
N PRO A 246 36.91 3.54 31.26
CA PRO A 246 38.08 2.70 31.60
C PRO A 246 39.34 3.04 30.77
N HIS A 247 39.30 4.01 29.86
CA HIS A 247 40.40 4.30 28.94
C HIS A 247 41.14 5.61 29.25
N THR A 248 42.46 5.58 29.07
CA THR A 248 43.30 6.78 29.10
C THR A 248 43.59 7.22 27.67
N LEU A 249 43.11 8.41 27.29
CA LEU A 249 43.33 9.00 25.97
C LEU A 249 44.82 9.15 25.66
N ILE A 250 45.14 8.96 24.38
CA ILE A 250 46.49 9.05 23.82
C ILE A 250 46.54 10.16 22.77
N GLU A 251 45.65 10.11 21.77
CA GLU A 251 45.66 11.04 20.63
C GLU A 251 44.24 11.29 20.11
N PRO A 252 43.38 12.00 20.89
CA PRO A 252 42.06 12.37 20.40
C PRO A 252 42.20 13.26 19.16
N THR A 253 41.55 12.89 18.06
CA THR A 253 41.85 13.46 16.73
C THR A 253 40.65 14.11 16.06
N ALA A 254 39.53 13.40 15.90
CA ALA A 254 38.36 13.95 15.23
C ALA A 254 37.13 13.95 16.15
N LEU A 255 36.16 14.83 15.86
CA LEU A 255 34.93 15.03 16.61
C LEU A 255 33.74 15.10 15.64
N ALA A 256 32.61 14.48 15.98
CA ALA A 256 31.33 14.73 15.32
C ALA A 256 30.17 14.70 16.31
N TRP A 257 29.07 15.36 15.93
CA TRP A 257 27.91 15.57 16.79
C TRP A 257 26.65 14.91 16.22
N ASP A 258 25.91 14.16 17.04
CA ASP A 258 24.54 13.72 16.74
C ASP A 258 23.56 14.79 17.23
N LYS A 259 23.10 15.66 16.33
CA LYS A 259 22.13 16.78 16.52
C LYS A 259 21.44 16.80 17.90
N GLY A 260 22.14 17.31 18.91
CA GLY A 260 21.64 17.55 20.28
C GLY A 260 21.80 16.43 21.32
N ARG A 261 22.29 15.24 20.98
CA ARG A 261 22.36 14.10 21.93
C ARG A 261 23.76 13.74 22.41
N PHE A 262 24.65 13.31 21.50
CA PHE A 262 25.93 12.70 21.87
C PHE A 262 27.09 13.24 21.04
N LEU A 263 28.26 13.29 21.68
CA LEU A 263 29.53 13.55 21.04
C LEU A 263 30.22 12.24 20.70
N TYR A 264 30.74 12.15 19.48
CA TYR A 264 31.59 11.05 19.03
C TYR A 264 32.99 11.60 18.77
N PHE A 265 34.01 10.85 19.18
CA PHE A 265 35.38 11.21 18.88
C PHE A 265 36.26 10.00 18.61
N THR A 266 37.26 10.16 17.75
CA THR A 266 38.29 9.14 17.56
C THR A 266 39.48 9.45 18.44
N ASP A 267 40.06 8.41 19.03
CA ASP A 267 41.41 8.43 19.56
C ASP A 267 42.30 7.59 18.63
N ARG A 268 43.20 8.27 17.92
CA ARG A 268 44.08 7.65 16.91
C ARG A 268 45.13 6.75 17.56
N GLY A 269 45.57 7.08 18.77
CA GLY A 269 46.55 6.28 19.51
C GLY A 269 45.92 5.00 20.05
N LEU A 270 44.69 5.07 20.54
CA LEU A 270 43.95 3.92 21.05
C LEU A 270 43.26 3.06 19.98
N LYS A 271 43.21 3.52 18.71
CA LYS A 271 42.49 2.87 17.61
C LYS A 271 40.99 2.70 17.92
N LYS A 272 40.39 3.72 18.55
CA LYS A 272 39.04 3.65 19.11
C LYS A 272 38.18 4.83 18.73
N VAL A 273 36.87 4.57 18.69
CA VAL A 273 35.82 5.58 18.60
C VAL A 273 35.07 5.57 19.92
N PHE A 274 34.92 6.75 20.51
CA PHE A 274 34.20 6.97 21.75
C PHE A 274 32.87 7.65 21.48
N LYS A 275 31.86 7.28 22.26
CA LYS A 275 30.58 7.96 22.38
C LYS A 275 30.42 8.45 23.81
N VAL A 276 30.15 9.75 23.97
CA VAL A 276 30.01 10.39 25.27
C VAL A 276 28.81 11.35 25.30
N GLU A 277 28.30 11.62 26.49
CA GLU A 277 27.38 12.73 26.70
C GLU A 277 28.09 14.07 26.42
N PRO A 278 27.34 15.17 26.19
CA PRO A 278 27.94 16.49 26.02
C PRO A 278 28.83 16.91 27.19
N SER A 279 28.53 16.43 28.40
CA SER A 279 29.31 16.64 29.62
C SER A 279 30.69 15.95 29.61
N GLY A 280 30.92 15.00 28.69
CA GLY A 280 32.07 14.10 28.69
C GLY A 280 31.84 12.78 29.42
N ALA A 281 30.63 12.53 29.95
CA ALA A 281 30.31 11.26 30.58
C ALA A 281 30.40 10.10 29.56
N PHE A 282 31.15 9.06 29.92
CA PHE A 282 31.40 7.90 29.08
C PHE A 282 30.13 7.07 28.86
N LEU A 283 29.84 6.70 27.61
CA LEU A 283 28.70 5.86 27.25
C LEU A 283 29.11 4.56 26.57
N ALA A 284 29.91 4.66 25.51
CA ALA A 284 30.35 3.50 24.74
C ALA A 284 31.69 3.76 24.04
N VAL A 285 32.35 2.67 23.69
CA VAL A 285 33.58 2.67 22.90
C VAL A 285 33.65 1.42 22.05
N TRP A 286 34.17 1.56 20.84
CA TRP A 286 34.41 0.45 19.93
C TRP A 286 35.66 0.71 19.08
N GLY A 287 36.07 -0.29 18.32
CA GLY A 287 37.32 -0.30 17.59
C GLY A 287 38.45 -0.97 18.36
N GLU A 288 39.36 -1.57 17.61
CA GLU A 288 40.60 -2.17 18.07
C GLU A 288 41.64 -2.10 16.94
N GLU A 289 42.90 -2.37 17.27
CA GLU A 289 43.96 -2.36 16.27
C GLU A 289 43.79 -3.51 15.28
N GLY A 290 43.83 -3.18 13.97
CA GLY A 290 43.77 -4.17 12.91
C GLY A 290 43.15 -3.64 11.62
N ASP A 291 42.90 -4.53 10.67
CA ASP A 291 42.30 -4.25 9.36
C ASP A 291 40.99 -5.01 9.09
N GLY A 292 40.54 -5.85 10.04
CA GLY A 292 39.25 -6.54 9.97
C GLY A 292 38.03 -5.60 10.10
N PRO A 293 36.82 -6.17 9.97
CA PRO A 293 35.57 -5.44 10.21
C PRO A 293 35.55 -4.81 11.60
N GLY A 294 35.25 -3.51 11.68
CA GLY A 294 35.22 -2.81 12.95
C GLY A 294 36.59 -2.37 13.51
N GLN A 295 37.70 -2.77 12.89
CA GLN A 295 39.06 -2.49 13.36
C GLN A 295 39.68 -1.26 12.69
N PHE A 296 40.70 -0.67 13.30
CA PHE A 296 41.36 0.54 12.83
C PHE A 296 42.89 0.47 12.96
N ARG A 297 43.60 1.13 12.05
CA ARG A 297 45.04 1.43 12.17
C ARG A 297 45.29 2.91 12.41
N SER A 298 44.47 3.78 11.86
CA SER A 298 44.65 5.23 11.99
C SER A 298 43.34 5.99 11.75
N PRO A 299 42.39 5.93 12.72
CA PRO A 299 41.08 6.57 12.56
C PRO A 299 41.21 8.10 12.67
N SER A 300 41.27 8.78 11.52
CA SER A 300 41.73 10.15 11.36
C SER A 300 40.61 11.18 11.27
N ALA A 301 39.44 10.80 10.76
CA ALA A 301 38.28 11.66 10.64
C ALA A 301 36.98 10.89 10.90
N LEU A 302 35.93 11.59 11.32
CA LEU A 302 34.60 11.00 11.48
C LEU A 302 33.49 12.00 11.17
N ALA A 303 32.36 11.51 10.68
CA ALA A 303 31.17 12.31 10.38
C ALA A 303 29.90 11.55 10.76
N PHE A 304 28.91 12.27 11.27
CA PHE A 304 27.59 11.73 11.57
C PHE A 304 26.58 12.27 10.56
N ASP A 305 25.78 11.41 9.95
CA ASP A 305 24.86 11.81 8.87
C ASP A 305 23.53 12.39 9.35
N GLY A 306 23.25 12.34 10.65
CA GLY A 306 21.95 12.75 11.20
C GLY A 306 20.84 11.71 11.03
N ARG A 307 21.12 10.53 10.47
CA ARG A 307 20.17 9.43 10.19
C ARG A 307 20.56 8.13 10.90
N HIS A 308 21.31 8.24 12.00
CA HIS A 308 21.81 7.13 12.84
C HIS A 308 23.06 6.42 12.33
N TYR A 309 23.78 6.98 11.35
CA TYR A 309 25.01 6.38 10.85
C TYR A 309 26.23 7.27 11.13
N LEU A 310 27.30 6.62 11.60
CA LEU A 310 28.60 7.23 11.84
C LEU A 310 29.61 6.68 10.83
N TYR A 311 30.30 7.57 10.15
CA TYR A 311 31.31 7.27 9.15
C TYR A 311 32.67 7.59 9.76
N VAL A 312 33.58 6.63 9.76
CA VAL A 312 34.92 6.78 10.32
C VAL A 312 35.93 6.50 9.22
N LEU A 313 36.74 7.51 8.91
CA LEU A 313 37.82 7.39 7.96
C LEU A 313 39.08 6.91 8.68
N ASP A 314 39.64 5.81 8.17
CA ASP A 314 40.98 5.35 8.50
C ASP A 314 41.92 5.75 7.36
N ASP A 315 42.88 6.64 7.64
CA ASP A 315 43.77 7.18 6.59
C ASP A 315 44.84 6.17 6.14
N GLU A 316 45.26 5.26 7.02
CA GLU A 316 46.26 4.23 6.72
C GLU A 316 45.64 3.10 5.89
N LEU A 317 44.43 2.68 6.27
CA LEU A 317 43.67 1.68 5.52
C LEU A 317 42.99 2.28 4.28
N SER A 318 42.96 3.60 4.13
CA SER A 318 42.25 4.30 3.05
C SER A 318 40.79 3.84 2.92
N ARG A 319 40.15 3.69 4.08
CA ARG A 319 38.86 3.01 4.26
C ARG A 319 37.90 3.88 5.05
N VAL A 320 36.64 3.91 4.64
CA VAL A 320 35.55 4.51 5.42
C VAL A 320 34.70 3.39 6.00
N SER A 321 34.72 3.23 7.33
CA SER A 321 33.88 2.26 8.03
C SER A 321 32.60 2.93 8.52
N VAL A 322 31.45 2.27 8.32
CA VAL A 322 30.12 2.76 8.69
C VAL A 322 29.61 1.99 9.89
N TYR A 323 29.13 2.71 10.89
CA TYR A 323 28.56 2.17 12.12
C TYR A 323 27.16 2.71 12.35
N THR A 324 26.35 1.96 13.10
CA THR A 324 25.18 2.52 13.75
C THR A 324 25.60 3.54 14.82
N LYS A 325 24.68 4.42 15.22
CA LYS A 325 24.87 5.37 16.33
C LYS A 325 25.28 4.72 17.66
N ASP A 326 25.09 3.41 17.80
CA ASP A 326 25.39 2.65 19.01
C ASP A 326 26.67 1.81 18.89
N GLY A 327 27.40 1.95 17.78
CA GLY A 327 28.73 1.36 17.59
C GLY A 327 28.75 -0.01 16.92
N ALA A 328 27.60 -0.50 16.42
CA ALA A 328 27.58 -1.73 15.61
C ALA A 328 28.12 -1.44 14.21
N TRP A 329 29.14 -2.18 13.79
CA TRP A 329 29.69 -2.10 12.43
C TRP A 329 28.66 -2.59 11.40
N LEU A 330 28.63 -1.95 10.23
CA LEU A 330 27.71 -2.28 9.13
C LEU A 330 28.44 -2.65 7.85
N THR A 331 29.36 -1.81 7.41
CA THR A 331 30.10 -2.00 6.15
C THR A 331 31.35 -1.14 6.13
N ASP A 332 32.25 -1.48 5.21
CA ASP A 332 33.38 -0.66 4.82
C ASP A 332 33.23 -0.21 3.37
N PHE A 333 33.78 0.98 3.07
CA PHE A 333 33.92 1.49 1.72
C PHE A 333 35.38 1.84 1.43
N PHE A 334 35.72 1.71 0.14
CA PHE A 334 37.01 2.09 -0.45
C PHE A 334 38.19 1.24 0.01
N ALA A 335 39.26 1.33 -0.77
CA ALA A 335 40.51 0.62 -0.59
C ALA A 335 41.65 1.53 -1.08
N PRO A 336 42.90 1.29 -0.64
CA PRO A 336 44.05 2.05 -1.12
C PRO A 336 44.35 1.71 -2.58
N GLY A 337 44.62 2.74 -3.40
CA GLY A 337 45.11 2.54 -4.75
C GLY A 337 44.81 3.66 -5.75
N PRO A 338 45.30 3.55 -6.99
CA PRO A 338 45.21 4.60 -7.99
C PRO A 338 43.88 4.64 -8.73
N ALA A 339 43.07 3.58 -8.72
CA ALA A 339 41.82 3.51 -9.49
C ALA A 339 40.81 4.59 -9.07
N GLU A 340 39.80 4.84 -9.91
CA GLU A 340 38.87 5.96 -9.71
C GLU A 340 38.11 5.89 -8.37
N ARG A 341 37.72 4.68 -7.96
CA ARG A 341 37.03 4.38 -6.70
C ARG A 341 37.97 3.97 -5.55
N GLU A 342 39.27 3.99 -5.77
CA GLU A 342 40.28 3.79 -4.71
C GLU A 342 40.76 5.15 -4.19
N LEU A 343 41.30 5.17 -2.97
CA LEU A 343 41.78 6.38 -2.32
C LEU A 343 43.30 6.35 -2.16
N LYS A 344 43.94 7.53 -2.13
CA LYS A 344 45.38 7.68 -1.89
C LYS A 344 45.60 8.78 -0.86
N GLY A 345 45.84 8.37 0.39
CA GLY A 345 46.01 9.29 1.51
C GLY A 345 44.79 10.18 1.74
N PRO A 346 43.59 9.60 1.95
CA PRO A 346 42.43 10.38 2.33
C PRO A 346 42.60 10.96 3.73
N VAL A 347 42.18 12.21 3.95
CA VAL A 347 42.43 12.92 5.23
C VAL A 347 41.18 13.46 5.91
N ALA A 348 40.07 13.57 5.18
CA ALA A 348 38.84 14.16 5.71
C ALA A 348 37.61 13.48 5.12
N VAL A 349 36.57 13.35 5.95
CA VAL A 349 35.24 12.86 5.58
C VAL A 349 34.17 13.82 6.10
N ALA A 350 33.13 14.07 5.30
CA ALA A 350 31.96 14.86 5.69
C ALA A 350 30.70 14.27 5.04
N ILE A 351 29.52 14.67 5.53
CA ILE A 351 28.22 14.27 4.98
C ILE A 351 27.42 15.51 4.58
N GLN A 352 27.04 15.62 3.30
CA GLN A 352 26.18 16.70 2.79
C GLN A 352 24.91 16.07 2.22
N GLY A 353 23.79 16.24 2.91
CA GLY A 353 22.54 15.59 2.55
C GLY A 353 22.74 14.07 2.50
N GLU A 354 22.75 13.51 1.30
CA GLU A 354 22.85 12.07 1.02
C GLU A 354 24.17 11.68 0.37
N ARG A 355 25.13 12.60 0.40
CA ARG A 355 26.45 12.42 -0.19
C ARG A 355 27.50 12.28 0.88
N LEU A 356 28.38 11.30 0.66
CA LEU A 356 29.64 11.16 1.35
C LEU A 356 30.69 11.99 0.63
N LEU A 357 31.35 12.91 1.35
CA LEU A 357 32.41 13.74 0.82
C LEU A 357 33.74 13.29 1.39
N LEU A 358 34.73 13.13 0.51
CA LEU A 358 36.07 12.73 0.89
C LEU A 358 37.09 13.68 0.31
N SER A 359 38.08 14.04 1.11
CA SER A 359 39.31 14.61 0.56
C SER A 359 40.34 13.51 0.36
N ASP A 360 40.55 13.16 -0.91
CA ASP A 360 41.55 12.23 -1.38
C ASP A 360 42.84 13.02 -1.68
N TYR A 361 43.51 13.42 -0.59
CA TYR A 361 44.56 14.44 -0.61
C TYR A 361 45.74 14.04 -1.49
N GLY A 362 46.13 12.76 -1.49
CA GLY A 362 47.23 12.26 -2.33
C GLY A 362 46.89 12.18 -3.82
N LYS A 363 45.60 12.28 -4.21
CA LYS A 363 45.17 12.54 -5.60
C LYS A 363 44.79 14.00 -5.84
N ALA A 364 45.06 14.88 -4.88
CA ALA A 364 44.74 16.31 -4.92
C ALA A 364 43.28 16.59 -5.33
N ARG A 365 42.34 15.79 -4.83
CA ARG A 365 40.92 15.94 -5.16
C ARG A 365 40.02 15.91 -3.93
N ILE A 366 38.90 16.62 -4.05
CA ILE A 366 37.71 16.42 -3.22
C ILE A 366 36.73 15.65 -4.08
N VAL A 367 36.14 14.58 -3.56
CA VAL A 367 35.19 13.73 -4.29
C VAL A 367 33.93 13.51 -3.47
N THR A 368 32.80 13.38 -4.16
CA THR A 368 31.52 12.98 -3.56
C THR A 368 31.07 11.63 -4.09
N TYR A 369 30.41 10.87 -3.23
CA TYR A 369 29.76 9.61 -3.55
C TYR A 369 28.32 9.67 -3.05
N ASP A 370 27.38 9.22 -3.88
CA ASP A 370 25.97 9.14 -3.50
C ASP A 370 25.77 7.89 -2.62
N LEU A 371 25.11 8.08 -1.47
CA LEU A 371 24.79 7.01 -0.53
C LEU A 371 23.46 6.38 -0.89
N HIS A 372 23.37 5.06 -0.87
CA HIS A 372 22.15 4.31 -1.19
C HIS A 372 21.73 3.42 -0.01
N PRO A 373 20.57 3.68 0.62
CA PRO A 373 20.07 2.87 1.71
C PRO A 373 19.38 1.60 1.19
N GLN A 374 19.61 0.48 1.87
CA GLN A 374 18.79 -0.71 1.66
C GLN A 374 17.46 -0.54 2.40
N LEU A 375 16.37 -0.41 1.63
CA LEU A 375 15.02 -0.18 2.15
C LEU A 375 14.27 -1.51 2.36
N ALA A 376 13.29 -1.47 3.26
CA ALA A 376 12.37 -2.58 3.47
C ALA A 376 11.12 -2.43 2.60
N ALA A 377 10.54 -3.56 2.19
CA ALA A 377 9.24 -3.57 1.51
C ALA A 377 8.12 -3.21 2.51
N PRO A 378 7.11 -2.41 2.10
CA PRO A 378 5.91 -2.17 2.89
C PRO A 378 5.15 -3.47 3.21
N VAL A 379 4.60 -3.54 4.42
CA VAL A 379 3.86 -4.71 4.94
C VAL A 379 2.48 -4.31 5.47
N ALA A 380 1.64 -5.32 5.76
CA ALA A 380 0.29 -5.15 6.27
C ALA A 380 -0.57 -4.22 5.39
N ILE A 381 -0.56 -4.50 4.08
CA ILE A 381 -1.29 -3.71 3.10
C ILE A 381 -2.77 -4.07 3.18
N ALA A 382 -3.61 -3.06 3.34
CA ALA A 382 -5.06 -3.15 3.32
C ALA A 382 -5.61 -2.37 2.12
N SER A 383 -6.68 -2.89 1.52
CA SER A 383 -7.38 -2.25 0.42
C SER A 383 -8.88 -2.17 0.69
N SER A 384 -9.52 -1.14 0.16
CA SER A 384 -10.97 -1.02 0.11
C SER A 384 -11.40 -0.33 -1.18
N THR A 385 -12.63 -0.59 -1.62
CA THR A 385 -13.17 -0.01 -2.86
C THR A 385 -14.44 0.78 -2.56
N LYS A 386 -14.49 2.05 -2.97
CA LYS A 386 -15.68 2.90 -2.82
C LYS A 386 -15.86 3.77 -4.05
N GLY A 387 -17.04 3.70 -4.68
CA GLY A 387 -17.37 4.49 -5.87
C GLY A 387 -16.43 4.28 -7.05
N GLY A 388 -15.93 3.04 -7.24
CA GLY A 388 -14.97 2.70 -8.30
C GLY A 388 -13.51 3.06 -8.00
N ALA A 389 -13.23 3.80 -6.92
CA ALA A 389 -11.87 4.09 -6.48
C ALA A 389 -11.34 3.02 -5.51
N VAL A 390 -10.07 2.65 -5.66
CA VAL A 390 -9.34 1.79 -4.73
C VAL A 390 -8.59 2.66 -3.73
N SER A 391 -8.82 2.45 -2.44
CA SER A 391 -8.04 3.06 -1.36
C SER A 391 -7.12 2.02 -0.75
N LEU A 392 -5.83 2.34 -0.68
CA LEU A 392 -4.76 1.50 -0.15
C LEU A 392 -4.19 2.14 1.11
N SER A 393 -3.83 1.31 2.09
CA SER A 393 -3.08 1.73 3.27
C SER A 393 -2.13 0.63 3.71
N TRP A 394 -1.04 0.98 4.40
CA TRP A 394 -0.04 0.01 4.88
C TRP A 394 0.63 0.49 6.16
N LYS A 395 1.39 -0.39 6.80
CA LYS A 395 2.19 -0.01 7.97
C LYS A 395 3.33 0.91 7.53
N PRO A 396 3.48 2.13 8.11
CA PRO A 396 4.58 3.01 7.78
C PRO A 396 5.95 2.37 8.06
N VAL A 397 6.91 2.58 7.13
CA VAL A 397 8.30 2.16 7.30
C VAL A 397 9.06 3.21 8.11
N ALA A 398 9.42 2.87 9.34
CA ALA A 398 10.11 3.77 10.26
C ALA A 398 11.64 3.76 10.05
N ASP A 399 12.09 4.24 8.89
CA ASP A 399 13.51 4.42 8.55
C ASP A 399 13.79 5.90 8.20
N GLN A 400 14.90 6.45 8.71
CA GLN A 400 15.30 7.86 8.53
C GLN A 400 15.59 8.23 7.06
N TRP A 401 15.87 7.22 6.23
CA TRP A 401 16.06 7.37 4.79
C TRP A 401 14.77 7.40 3.99
N THR A 402 13.63 7.01 4.58
CA THR A 402 12.34 6.97 3.88
C THR A 402 11.86 8.39 3.56
N ALA A 403 11.50 8.64 2.30
CA ALA A 403 10.81 9.85 1.84
C ALA A 403 9.32 9.61 1.59
N GLY A 404 8.96 8.41 1.15
CA GLY A 404 7.59 8.06 0.81
C GLY A 404 7.52 6.67 0.20
N TYR A 405 6.59 6.48 -0.71
CA TYR A 405 6.30 5.20 -1.34
C TYR A 405 6.07 5.36 -2.84
N ALA A 406 6.20 4.28 -3.60
CA ALA A 406 5.77 4.18 -4.98
C ALA A 406 4.69 3.09 -5.05
N VAL A 407 3.53 3.44 -5.60
CA VAL A 407 2.41 2.51 -5.78
C VAL A 407 2.29 2.19 -7.25
N SER A 408 2.22 0.90 -7.58
CA SER A 408 2.12 0.43 -8.95
C SER A 408 1.03 -0.63 -9.12
N ARG A 409 0.47 -0.73 -10.32
CA ARG A 409 -0.63 -1.63 -10.66
C ARG A 409 -0.34 -2.44 -11.93
N ALA A 410 -0.78 -3.69 -11.96
CA ALA A 410 -0.70 -4.59 -13.11
C ALA A 410 -2.03 -5.33 -13.34
N SER A 411 -2.19 -5.92 -14.52
CA SER A 411 -3.30 -6.83 -14.85
C SER A 411 -3.10 -8.25 -14.33
N GLY A 412 -1.88 -8.61 -13.93
CA GLY A 412 -1.53 -9.93 -13.42
C GLY A 412 -0.50 -9.87 -12.28
N PRO A 413 -0.35 -10.96 -11.50
CA PRO A 413 0.52 -11.00 -10.32
C PRO A 413 2.01 -10.86 -10.65
N ALA A 414 2.41 -11.17 -11.89
CA ALA A 414 3.79 -11.07 -12.37
C ALA A 414 4.11 -9.74 -13.06
N GLY A 415 3.15 -8.82 -13.16
CA GLY A 415 3.33 -7.56 -13.89
C GLY A 415 3.04 -7.66 -15.39
N PRO A 416 3.53 -6.71 -16.21
CA PRO A 416 4.34 -5.56 -15.80
C PRO A 416 3.54 -4.57 -14.92
N PHE A 417 4.20 -4.03 -13.89
CA PHE A 417 3.60 -3.05 -12.98
C PHE A 417 3.83 -1.62 -13.50
N ALA A 418 2.76 -0.88 -13.73
CA ALA A 418 2.79 0.54 -14.08
C ALA A 418 2.67 1.39 -12.82
N GLU A 419 3.56 2.37 -12.63
CA GLU A 419 3.52 3.28 -11.49
C GLU A 419 2.30 4.22 -11.59
N LEU A 420 1.53 4.30 -10.49
CA LEU A 420 0.35 5.15 -10.36
C LEU A 420 0.68 6.47 -9.66
N GLY A 421 1.65 6.46 -8.74
CA GLY A 421 2.07 7.67 -8.04
C GLY A 421 3.00 7.40 -6.85
N ARG A 422 3.48 8.51 -6.28
CA ARG A 422 4.44 8.49 -5.16
C ARG A 422 3.94 9.24 -3.94
N PRO A 423 3.11 8.61 -3.07
CA PRO A 423 2.63 9.26 -1.86
C PRO A 423 3.74 9.33 -0.79
N GLU A 424 3.80 10.44 -0.05
CA GLU A 424 4.64 10.54 1.16
C GLU A 424 4.02 9.76 2.33
N ALA A 425 2.68 9.75 2.42
CA ALA A 425 1.94 9.04 3.45
C ALA A 425 1.79 7.54 3.12
N ALA A 426 1.59 6.72 4.16
CA ALA A 426 1.36 5.28 4.03
C ALA A 426 -0.06 4.92 3.56
N GLN A 427 -0.58 5.70 2.61
CA GLN A 427 -1.90 5.56 2.02
C GLN A 427 -1.92 6.13 0.60
N PHE A 428 -2.77 5.56 -0.26
CA PHE A 428 -2.92 5.99 -1.65
C PHE A 428 -4.33 5.74 -2.15
N GLN A 429 -4.81 6.57 -3.09
CA GLN A 429 -6.09 6.37 -3.74
C GLN A 429 -5.89 6.26 -5.25
N ASP A 430 -6.30 5.13 -5.83
CA ASP A 430 -6.37 4.93 -7.27
C ASP A 430 -7.82 5.09 -7.75
N ALA A 431 -8.10 6.22 -8.39
CA ALA A 431 -9.40 6.50 -9.02
C ALA A 431 -9.50 6.00 -10.48
N SER A 432 -8.42 5.45 -11.03
CA SER A 432 -8.32 5.01 -12.43
C SER A 432 -8.53 3.50 -12.61
N ALA A 433 -8.85 2.78 -11.54
CA ALA A 433 -8.99 1.34 -11.56
C ALA A 433 -10.22 0.93 -12.38
N ALA A 434 -10.03 -0.01 -13.31
CA ALA A 434 -11.11 -0.47 -14.18
C ALA A 434 -12.15 -1.25 -13.36
N PRO A 435 -13.45 -0.97 -13.53
CA PRO A 435 -14.51 -1.75 -12.91
C PRO A 435 -14.55 -3.18 -13.44
N ASP A 436 -15.03 -4.10 -12.61
CA ASP A 436 -15.23 -5.52 -12.91
C ASP A 436 -13.95 -6.28 -13.32
N VAL A 437 -12.81 -5.82 -12.84
CA VAL A 437 -11.50 -6.45 -13.10
C VAL A 437 -10.73 -6.61 -11.80
N VAL A 438 -10.04 -7.73 -11.65
CA VAL A 438 -9.03 -7.91 -10.60
C VAL A 438 -7.73 -7.26 -11.06
N SER A 439 -7.31 -6.21 -10.37
CA SER A 439 -6.01 -5.58 -10.57
C SER A 439 -5.04 -6.01 -9.48
N TRP A 440 -3.76 -6.09 -9.81
CA TRP A 440 -2.70 -6.44 -8.87
C TRP A 440 -1.91 -5.21 -8.49
N TYR A 441 -1.76 -4.97 -7.19
CA TYR A 441 -1.03 -3.81 -6.67
C TYR A 441 0.25 -4.24 -5.96
N VAL A 442 1.26 -3.37 -6.05
CA VAL A 442 2.49 -3.43 -5.26
C VAL A 442 2.80 -2.05 -4.72
N VAL A 443 3.45 -2.01 -3.57
CA VAL A 443 3.95 -0.78 -2.97
C VAL A 443 5.44 -0.98 -2.68
N ALA A 444 6.28 -0.01 -3.00
CA ALA A 444 7.68 0.02 -2.61
C ALA A 444 7.96 1.27 -1.76
N THR A 445 8.91 1.16 -0.83
CA THR A 445 9.42 2.31 -0.10
C THR A 445 10.34 3.11 -1.03
N VAL A 446 10.28 4.44 -0.96
CA VAL A 446 11.17 5.33 -1.71
C VAL A 446 12.03 6.10 -0.72
N ALA A 447 13.34 6.04 -0.92
CA ALA A 447 14.30 6.81 -0.13
C ALA A 447 14.33 8.27 -0.56
N LYS A 448 14.85 9.14 0.32
CA LYS A 448 15.12 10.55 0.01
C LYS A 448 16.13 10.73 -1.14
N THR A 449 16.98 9.72 -1.37
CA THR A 449 17.90 9.58 -2.52
C THR A 449 17.20 9.28 -3.84
N GLY A 450 15.91 8.95 -3.80
CA GLY A 450 15.14 8.47 -4.95
C GLY A 450 15.24 6.96 -5.18
N ASP A 451 16.09 6.25 -4.43
CA ASP A 451 16.18 4.79 -4.51
C ASP A 451 14.83 4.15 -4.18
N VAL A 452 14.40 3.22 -5.03
CA VAL A 452 13.16 2.47 -4.84
C VAL A 452 13.52 1.13 -4.22
N GLY A 453 12.93 0.85 -3.06
CA GLY A 453 13.10 -0.39 -2.33
C GLY A 453 12.44 -1.58 -3.01
N PRO A 454 12.57 -2.78 -2.41
CA PRO A 454 11.89 -3.97 -2.91
C PRO A 454 10.36 -3.76 -2.93
N LEU A 455 9.71 -4.33 -3.95
CA LEU A 455 8.26 -4.35 -4.04
C LEU A 455 7.68 -5.16 -2.88
N SER A 456 6.54 -4.72 -2.35
CA SER A 456 5.70 -5.57 -1.53
C SER A 456 5.26 -6.81 -2.30
N ARG A 457 4.79 -7.82 -1.58
CA ARG A 457 4.08 -8.93 -2.21
C ARG A 457 2.92 -8.40 -3.07
N PRO A 458 2.79 -8.79 -4.35
CA PRO A 458 1.64 -8.44 -5.15
C PRO A 458 0.35 -8.93 -4.49
N PHE A 459 -0.67 -8.06 -4.42
CA PHE A 459 -1.97 -8.41 -3.87
C PHE A 459 -3.09 -8.02 -4.84
N PRO A 460 -4.12 -8.89 -4.99
CA PRO A 460 -5.23 -8.63 -5.88
C PRO A 460 -6.24 -7.70 -5.20
N VAL A 461 -6.81 -6.78 -5.98
CA VAL A 461 -7.95 -5.95 -5.61
C VAL A 461 -8.99 -6.07 -6.71
N TYR A 462 -10.17 -6.56 -6.36
CA TYR A 462 -11.32 -6.55 -7.25
C TYR A 462 -12.06 -5.21 -7.11
N VAL A 463 -12.21 -4.50 -8.21
CA VAL A 463 -13.06 -3.29 -8.25
C VAL A 463 -14.43 -3.72 -8.74
N PRO A 464 -15.47 -3.69 -7.88
CA PRO A 464 -16.80 -4.06 -8.34
C PRO A 464 -17.25 -3.07 -9.44
N PRO A 465 -18.04 -3.53 -10.42
CA PRO A 465 -18.65 -2.63 -11.38
C PRO A 465 -19.40 -1.51 -10.65
N ALA A 466 -19.40 -0.31 -11.25
CA ALA A 466 -20.17 0.82 -10.75
C ALA A 466 -21.67 0.50 -10.82
N ALA A 467 -22.17 -0.26 -9.86
CA ALA A 467 -23.57 -0.55 -9.71
C ALA A 467 -24.20 0.66 -9.02
N ASN A 468 -24.96 1.45 -9.78
CA ASN A 468 -26.02 2.31 -9.23
C ASN A 468 -27.14 1.46 -8.62
N LYS A 469 -26.79 0.56 -7.69
CA LYS A 469 -27.74 -0.24 -6.92
C LYS A 469 -27.61 0.14 -5.47
N ALA A 470 -28.74 0.49 -4.86
CA ALA A 470 -28.80 0.75 -3.43
C ALA A 470 -28.23 -0.46 -2.66
N PRO A 471 -27.52 -0.27 -1.53
CA PRO A 471 -26.97 -1.35 -0.72
C PRO A 471 -27.97 -2.46 -0.43
N VAL A 472 -29.22 -2.08 -0.18
CA VAL A 472 -30.37 -2.98 -0.20
C VAL A 472 -31.45 -2.39 -1.12
N GLU A 473 -32.03 -3.22 -2.00
CA GLU A 473 -33.06 -2.79 -2.94
C GLU A 473 -34.33 -3.66 -2.89
N ILE A 474 -35.47 -3.09 -3.31
CA ILE A 474 -36.68 -3.85 -3.65
C ILE A 474 -36.56 -4.24 -5.14
N SER A 475 -35.94 -5.39 -5.41
CA SER A 475 -35.50 -5.75 -6.77
C SER A 475 -36.67 -6.12 -7.70
N THR A 476 -37.74 -6.70 -7.16
CA THR A 476 -38.91 -7.13 -7.95
C THR A 476 -40.16 -7.08 -7.10
N VAL A 477 -41.26 -6.60 -7.67
CA VAL A 477 -42.59 -6.66 -7.05
C VAL A 477 -43.55 -7.26 -8.05
N VAL A 478 -44.16 -8.38 -7.68
CA VAL A 478 -45.22 -9.04 -8.44
C VAL A 478 -46.49 -8.94 -7.59
N ILE A 479 -47.37 -8.02 -7.96
CA ILE A 479 -48.67 -7.82 -7.30
C ILE A 479 -49.75 -7.73 -8.37
N GLY A 480 -50.82 -8.49 -8.18
CA GLY A 480 -51.98 -8.45 -9.07
C GLY A 480 -52.87 -7.24 -8.79
N ASN A 481 -53.86 -7.05 -9.64
CA ASN A 481 -54.97 -6.15 -9.33
C ASN A 481 -55.78 -6.70 -8.13
N ILE A 482 -56.45 -5.80 -7.41
CA ILE A 482 -57.18 -6.13 -6.18
C ILE A 482 -58.67 -6.20 -6.49
N PHE A 483 -59.34 -7.24 -6.02
CA PHE A 483 -60.80 -7.36 -6.10
C PHE A 483 -61.46 -6.91 -4.81
N SER A 484 -62.28 -5.87 -4.89
CA SER A 484 -63.02 -5.34 -3.74
C SER A 484 -63.87 -6.42 -3.05
N ALA A 485 -64.50 -7.30 -3.84
CA ALA A 485 -65.28 -8.43 -3.31
C ALA A 485 -64.45 -9.42 -2.48
N ASN A 486 -63.15 -9.54 -2.76
CA ASN A 486 -62.25 -10.49 -2.10
C ASN A 486 -61.47 -9.88 -0.93
N TYR A 487 -61.89 -8.74 -0.39
CA TYR A 487 -61.11 -8.02 0.64
C TYR A 487 -60.76 -8.89 1.87
N LYS A 488 -61.66 -9.80 2.30
CA LYS A 488 -61.40 -10.74 3.39
C LYS A 488 -60.39 -11.84 3.02
N TRP A 489 -60.31 -12.22 1.75
CA TRP A 489 -59.36 -13.23 1.27
C TRP A 489 -57.93 -12.71 1.40
N TYR A 490 -57.70 -11.43 1.07
CA TYR A 490 -56.38 -10.79 1.16
C TYR A 490 -55.86 -10.59 2.60
N LEU A 491 -56.71 -10.76 3.63
CA LEU A 491 -56.27 -10.76 5.03
C LEU A 491 -55.46 -12.01 5.40
N LYS A 492 -55.65 -13.11 4.65
CA LYS A 492 -55.04 -14.42 4.94
C LYS A 492 -54.16 -14.92 3.79
N ASN A 493 -54.31 -14.36 2.61
CA ASN A 493 -53.59 -14.78 1.41
C ASN A 493 -52.86 -13.58 0.79
N PRO A 494 -51.60 -13.74 0.36
CA PRO A 494 -50.85 -12.64 -0.24
C PRO A 494 -51.47 -12.15 -1.55
N ALA A 495 -51.62 -10.84 -1.68
CA ALA A 495 -51.96 -10.19 -2.95
C ALA A 495 -50.81 -10.22 -3.96
N GLY A 496 -49.59 -10.50 -3.49
CA GLY A 496 -48.39 -10.55 -4.29
C GLY A 496 -47.15 -10.92 -3.48
N ARG A 497 -45.98 -10.75 -4.10
CA ARG A 497 -44.68 -10.90 -3.45
C ARG A 497 -43.74 -9.76 -3.86
N ALA A 498 -42.90 -9.35 -2.92
CA ALA A 498 -41.76 -8.48 -3.19
C ALA A 498 -40.45 -9.25 -2.93
N ARG A 499 -39.43 -9.00 -3.74
CA ARG A 499 -38.07 -9.49 -3.53
C ARG A 499 -37.22 -8.34 -3.02
N VAL A 500 -36.55 -8.58 -1.89
CA VAL A 500 -35.58 -7.66 -1.29
C VAL A 500 -34.19 -8.27 -1.42
N THR A 501 -33.23 -7.51 -1.93
CA THR A 501 -31.88 -8.00 -2.24
C THR A 501 -30.82 -7.16 -1.55
N ASN A 502 -29.87 -7.82 -0.88
CA ASN A 502 -28.66 -7.18 -0.37
C ASN A 502 -27.59 -7.20 -1.47
N ASN A 503 -27.27 -6.03 -2.03
CA ASN A 503 -26.27 -5.89 -3.10
C ASN A 503 -24.84 -5.74 -2.56
N THR A 504 -24.63 -5.83 -1.24
CA THR A 504 -23.31 -5.71 -0.60
C THR A 504 -22.80 -7.07 -0.13
N SER A 505 -21.54 -7.12 0.30
CA SER A 505 -20.96 -8.28 0.98
C SER A 505 -21.19 -8.27 2.51
N VAL A 506 -21.83 -7.23 3.04
CA VAL A 506 -22.05 -7.04 4.50
C VAL A 506 -23.49 -7.42 4.84
N PRO A 507 -23.74 -8.21 5.91
CA PRO A 507 -25.09 -8.56 6.30
C PRO A 507 -25.84 -7.36 6.87
N PHE A 508 -27.12 -7.22 6.52
CA PHE A 508 -28.03 -6.28 7.16
C PHE A 508 -28.90 -7.00 8.19
N GLN A 509 -29.21 -6.33 9.30
CA GLN A 509 -30.08 -6.83 10.35
C GLN A 509 -31.27 -5.90 10.54
N SER A 510 -32.41 -6.46 10.97
CA SER A 510 -33.62 -5.70 11.31
C SER A 510 -34.11 -4.80 10.17
N LEU A 511 -34.20 -5.34 8.95
CA LEU A 511 -34.81 -4.60 7.84
C LEU A 511 -36.32 -4.71 7.94
N LYS A 512 -37.04 -3.69 7.47
CA LYS A 512 -38.50 -3.66 7.51
C LYS A 512 -39.07 -3.21 6.18
N LEU A 513 -39.88 -4.06 5.56
CA LEU A 513 -40.65 -3.76 4.35
C LEU A 513 -42.09 -3.44 4.72
N SER A 514 -42.54 -2.22 4.43
CA SER A 514 -43.93 -1.77 4.56
C SER A 514 -44.61 -1.80 3.19
N PHE A 515 -45.81 -2.36 3.10
CA PHE A 515 -46.68 -2.33 1.93
C PHE A 515 -48.00 -1.64 2.26
N ARG A 516 -48.45 -0.70 1.42
CA ARG A 516 -49.70 0.03 1.61
C ARG A 516 -50.42 0.30 0.29
N LEU A 517 -51.74 0.16 0.30
CA LEU A 517 -52.63 0.71 -0.72
C LEU A 517 -53.23 1.99 -0.18
N LYS A 518 -52.94 3.12 -0.84
CA LYS A 518 -53.42 4.43 -0.42
C LYS A 518 -54.96 4.44 -0.32
N GLU A 519 -55.49 5.06 0.73
CA GLU A 519 -56.93 5.19 1.03
C GLU A 519 -57.67 3.90 1.43
N PHE A 520 -57.23 2.75 0.94
CA PHE A 520 -57.85 1.44 1.18
C PHE A 520 -57.23 0.66 2.34
N MET A 521 -56.13 1.15 2.93
CA MET A 521 -55.51 0.55 4.11
C MET A 521 -55.30 1.62 5.19
N ASP A 522 -55.80 1.34 6.39
CA ASP A 522 -55.66 2.23 7.55
C ASP A 522 -54.19 2.30 8.00
N PHE A 523 -53.50 1.16 7.98
CA PHE A 523 -52.07 1.01 8.26
C PHE A 523 -51.39 0.19 7.15
N GLY A 524 -50.11 0.46 6.90
CA GLY A 524 -49.29 -0.41 6.07
C GLY A 524 -49.10 -1.78 6.71
N TYR A 525 -48.98 -2.82 5.90
CA TYR A 525 -48.58 -4.14 6.37
C TYR A 525 -47.06 -4.22 6.40
N ASP A 526 -46.52 -4.35 7.62
CA ASP A 526 -45.09 -4.38 7.88
C ASP A 526 -44.59 -5.81 7.98
N THR A 527 -43.51 -6.13 7.27
CA THR A 527 -42.79 -7.41 7.42
C THR A 527 -41.33 -7.16 7.80
N GLU A 528 -40.90 -7.80 8.89
CA GLU A 528 -39.53 -7.74 9.37
C GLU A 528 -38.67 -8.83 8.73
N ILE A 529 -37.49 -8.44 8.24
CA ILE A 529 -36.43 -9.32 7.77
C ILE A 529 -35.31 -9.24 8.80
N LYS A 530 -35.26 -10.24 9.68
CA LYS A 530 -34.33 -10.26 10.82
C LYS A 530 -32.86 -10.12 10.41
N LYS A 531 -32.48 -10.80 9.32
CA LYS A 531 -31.15 -10.82 8.77
C LYS A 531 -31.23 -11.07 7.26
N LEU A 532 -30.38 -10.40 6.50
CA LEU A 532 -30.16 -10.64 5.09
C LEU A 532 -28.65 -10.62 4.82
N ASP A 533 -28.07 -11.79 4.51
CA ASP A 533 -26.63 -11.93 4.28
C ASP A 533 -26.19 -11.24 2.97
N GLY A 534 -24.88 -11.02 2.82
CA GLY A 534 -24.33 -10.36 1.63
C GLY A 534 -24.63 -11.14 0.34
N GLY A 535 -25.21 -10.47 -0.66
CA GLY A 535 -25.65 -11.11 -1.91
C GLY A 535 -26.95 -11.91 -1.83
N GLU A 536 -27.56 -12.04 -0.63
CA GLU A 536 -28.79 -12.80 -0.42
C GLU A 536 -30.03 -12.02 -0.89
N SER A 537 -31.09 -12.74 -1.29
CA SER A 537 -32.41 -12.19 -1.58
C SER A 537 -33.49 -12.89 -0.75
N ALA A 538 -34.44 -12.12 -0.21
CA ALA A 538 -35.61 -12.63 0.49
C ALA A 538 -36.90 -12.35 -0.29
N GLU A 539 -37.78 -13.34 -0.41
CA GLU A 539 -39.15 -13.17 -0.93
C GLU A 539 -40.12 -12.89 0.22
N ILE A 540 -40.83 -11.77 0.12
CA ILE A 540 -41.73 -11.26 1.15
C ILE A 540 -43.17 -11.28 0.62
N PRO A 541 -44.10 -12.00 1.26
CA PRO A 541 -45.50 -11.98 0.90
C PRO A 541 -46.14 -10.62 1.21
N LEU A 542 -46.96 -10.12 0.29
CA LEU A 542 -47.64 -8.84 0.42
C LEU A 542 -49.09 -9.06 0.86
N ILE A 543 -49.39 -8.84 2.14
CA ILE A 543 -50.74 -8.95 2.70
C ILE A 543 -51.46 -7.60 2.60
N ALA A 544 -52.66 -7.56 2.01
CA ALA A 544 -53.44 -6.33 1.91
C ALA A 544 -54.51 -6.29 3.00
N THR A 545 -54.28 -5.54 4.08
CA THR A 545 -55.24 -5.31 5.16
C THR A 545 -56.22 -4.19 4.80
N LEU A 546 -57.12 -4.52 3.87
CA LEU A 546 -58.08 -3.58 3.29
C LEU A 546 -59.15 -3.14 4.31
N ASN A 547 -59.46 -1.84 4.33
CA ASN A 547 -60.53 -1.24 5.12
C ASN A 547 -61.87 -1.25 4.36
N ASN A 548 -62.96 -0.88 5.04
CA ASN A 548 -64.31 -0.94 4.46
C ASN A 548 -64.54 -0.03 3.25
N LYS A 549 -63.69 0.99 3.02
CA LYS A 549 -63.81 1.85 1.83
C LYS A 549 -63.64 1.08 0.54
N VAL A 550 -62.94 -0.06 0.57
CA VAL A 550 -62.79 -0.91 -0.62
C VAL A 550 -64.15 -1.42 -1.13
N LEU A 551 -65.17 -1.54 -0.27
CA LEU A 551 -66.51 -1.99 -0.64
C LEU A 551 -67.36 -0.91 -1.32
N GLU A 552 -66.92 0.35 -1.22
CA GLU A 552 -67.57 1.50 -1.86
C GLU A 552 -67.15 1.65 -3.33
N VAL A 553 -66.15 0.87 -3.79
CA VAL A 553 -65.66 0.89 -5.17
C VAL A 553 -66.70 0.26 -6.11
N SER A 554 -67.47 1.12 -6.79
CA SER A 554 -68.51 0.73 -7.75
C SER A 554 -67.99 0.61 -9.19
N GLU A 555 -66.86 1.23 -9.50
CA GLU A 555 -66.19 1.22 -10.81
C GLU A 555 -64.69 0.96 -10.66
N ASP A 556 -64.05 0.43 -11.69
CA ASP A 556 -62.63 0.10 -11.67
C ASP A 556 -61.77 1.33 -11.36
N THR A 557 -61.13 1.33 -10.20
CA THR A 557 -60.43 2.49 -9.65
C THR A 557 -58.92 2.25 -9.71
N PRO A 558 -58.14 3.09 -10.41
CA PRO A 558 -56.69 3.02 -10.38
C PRO A 558 -56.17 3.51 -9.02
N VAL A 559 -55.26 2.74 -8.43
CA VAL A 559 -54.63 3.05 -7.14
C VAL A 559 -53.12 2.85 -7.22
N GLN A 560 -52.41 3.41 -6.24
CA GLN A 560 -50.97 3.25 -6.10
C GLN A 560 -50.68 2.34 -4.89
N ALA A 561 -49.95 1.26 -5.14
CA ALA A 561 -49.31 0.45 -4.13
C ALA A 561 -47.97 1.08 -3.75
N GLU A 562 -47.82 1.48 -2.50
CA GLU A 562 -46.62 2.08 -1.94
C GLU A 562 -45.85 1.02 -1.15
N PHE A 563 -44.55 0.96 -1.40
CA PHE A 563 -43.60 0.09 -0.72
C PHE A 563 -42.50 0.94 -0.10
N ALA A 564 -42.17 0.70 1.16
CA ALA A 564 -41.05 1.35 1.84
C ALA A 564 -40.19 0.31 2.55
N LEU A 565 -38.94 0.20 2.15
CA LEU A 565 -37.94 -0.63 2.80
C LEU A 565 -37.06 0.27 3.68
N THR A 566 -37.00 -0.04 4.97
CA THR A 566 -36.17 0.67 5.94
C THR A 566 -35.08 -0.25 6.49
N TYR A 567 -33.86 0.28 6.63
CA TYR A 567 -32.69 -0.44 7.16
C TYR A 567 -31.70 0.55 7.80
N PHE A 568 -30.75 0.05 8.57
CA PHE A 568 -29.68 0.88 9.15
C PHE A 568 -28.37 0.70 8.40
N GLN A 569 -27.72 1.81 8.07
CA GLN A 569 -26.38 1.86 7.50
C GLN A 569 -25.55 2.91 8.25
N ASP A 570 -24.36 2.54 8.71
CA ASP A 570 -23.46 3.44 9.47
C ASP A 570 -24.15 4.15 10.66
N GLY A 571 -25.08 3.46 11.33
CA GLY A 571 -25.86 3.97 12.46
C GLY A 571 -27.01 4.92 12.09
N ARG A 572 -27.27 5.15 10.80
CA ARG A 572 -28.38 5.97 10.31
C ARG A 572 -29.46 5.09 9.67
N GLN A 573 -30.72 5.46 9.87
CA GLN A 573 -31.84 4.78 9.23
C GLN A 573 -32.00 5.33 7.80
N GLU A 574 -31.95 4.44 6.82
CA GLU A 574 -32.18 4.71 5.42
C GLU A 574 -33.55 4.17 4.99
N THR A 575 -34.17 4.81 4.01
CA THR A 575 -35.47 4.39 3.46
C THR A 575 -35.43 4.37 1.93
N VAL A 576 -35.82 3.24 1.35
CA VAL A 576 -35.99 3.06 -0.09
C VAL A 576 -37.48 2.90 -0.39
N SER A 577 -38.02 3.77 -1.24
CA SER A 577 -39.45 3.76 -1.61
C SER A 577 -39.65 3.35 -3.06
N LEU A 578 -40.72 2.59 -3.30
CA LEU A 578 -41.17 2.19 -4.62
C LEU A 578 -42.69 2.32 -4.68
N THR A 579 -43.21 2.80 -5.80
CA THR A 579 -44.65 2.86 -6.04
C THR A 579 -45.01 2.08 -7.29
N LYS A 580 -46.07 1.29 -7.24
CA LYS A 580 -46.61 0.55 -8.39
C LYS A 580 -48.08 0.88 -8.61
N PRO A 581 -48.48 1.26 -9.82
CA PRO A 581 -49.90 1.39 -10.13
C PRO A 581 -50.54 0.00 -10.19
N LEU A 582 -51.73 -0.14 -9.62
CA LEU A 582 -52.62 -1.28 -9.83
C LEU A 582 -54.07 -0.83 -9.88
N ARG A 583 -54.98 -1.73 -10.24
CA ARG A 583 -56.42 -1.44 -10.23
C ARG A 583 -57.09 -2.14 -9.06
N VAL A 584 -57.94 -1.41 -8.35
CA VAL A 584 -58.97 -1.98 -7.50
C VAL A 584 -60.21 -2.11 -8.36
N TYR A 585 -60.57 -3.36 -8.67
CA TYR A 585 -61.74 -3.65 -9.47
C TYR A 585 -63.03 -3.38 -8.70
N SER A 586 -64.07 -2.97 -9.42
CA SER A 586 -65.42 -2.82 -8.87
C SER A 586 -65.83 -4.04 -8.04
N ARG A 587 -66.66 -3.84 -7.01
CA ARG A 587 -67.25 -4.95 -6.24
C ARG A 587 -68.04 -5.94 -7.11
N ASN A 588 -68.47 -5.52 -8.30
CA ASN A 588 -69.19 -6.35 -9.27
C ASN A 588 -68.27 -6.94 -10.36
N ALA A 589 -66.97 -6.64 -10.32
CA ALA A 589 -66.04 -7.07 -11.35
C ALA A 589 -65.74 -8.57 -11.23
N ILE A 590 -65.73 -9.24 -12.38
CA ILE A 590 -65.42 -10.66 -12.53
C ILE A 590 -64.21 -10.74 -13.46
N THR A 591 -63.13 -11.40 -13.02
CA THR A 591 -62.04 -11.79 -13.91
C THR A 591 -61.80 -13.29 -13.87
N TRP A 592 -61.44 -13.83 -15.02
CA TRP A 592 -61.16 -15.24 -15.23
C TRP A 592 -59.65 -15.47 -15.20
N GLU A 593 -59.12 -16.14 -14.17
CA GLU A 593 -57.71 -16.56 -14.15
C GLU A 593 -57.47 -17.87 -14.92
N ASP A 594 -58.52 -18.65 -15.18
CA ASP A 594 -58.46 -19.89 -15.96
C ASP A 594 -59.39 -19.78 -17.19
N PRO A 595 -58.83 -19.78 -18.41
CA PRO A 595 -59.62 -19.66 -19.64
C PRO A 595 -60.53 -20.87 -19.92
N ARG A 596 -60.45 -21.94 -19.11
CA ARG A 596 -61.34 -23.11 -19.19
C ARG A 596 -62.61 -22.96 -18.36
N ARG A 597 -62.72 -21.93 -17.52
CA ARG A 597 -63.90 -21.69 -16.69
C ARG A 597 -64.96 -20.95 -17.52
N ILE A 598 -66.17 -21.51 -17.58
CA ILE A 598 -67.31 -20.93 -18.31
C ILE A 598 -68.43 -20.67 -17.31
N ALA A 599 -68.92 -19.43 -17.21
CA ALA A 599 -70.27 -19.17 -16.70
C ALA A 599 -71.13 -18.66 -17.85
N ASN A 600 -72.30 -19.28 -18.05
CA ASN A 600 -73.36 -18.62 -18.80
C ASN A 600 -74.72 -19.09 -18.27
N PHE A 601 -75.53 -18.15 -17.79
CA PHE A 601 -76.97 -18.33 -17.76
C PHE A 601 -77.51 -17.99 -19.14
N ALA A 602 -77.49 -18.98 -20.05
CA ALA A 602 -78.13 -18.83 -21.35
C ALA A 602 -79.64 -18.98 -21.20
N SER A 603 -80.39 -17.88 -21.30
CA SER A 603 -81.84 -17.94 -21.41
C SER A 603 -82.25 -18.34 -22.84
N GLY A 604 -83.48 -18.83 -23.02
CA GLY A 604 -84.03 -19.15 -24.36
C GLY A 604 -84.12 -17.94 -25.32
N GLN A 605 -83.85 -16.72 -24.86
CA GLN A 605 -83.77 -15.52 -25.68
C GLN A 605 -82.36 -15.23 -26.21
N ALA A 606 -81.35 -15.95 -25.72
CA ALA A 606 -79.97 -15.77 -26.18
C ALA A 606 -79.88 -16.09 -27.67
N ARG A 607 -79.23 -15.19 -28.43
CA ARG A 607 -79.14 -15.27 -29.90
C ARG A 607 -78.64 -16.64 -30.37
N THR A 608 -77.60 -17.17 -29.73
CA THR A 608 -77.02 -18.48 -30.06
C THR A 608 -77.99 -19.64 -29.81
N VAL A 609 -78.77 -19.60 -28.72
CA VAL A 609 -79.80 -20.62 -28.43
C VAL A 609 -80.94 -20.54 -29.44
N ARG A 610 -81.32 -19.32 -29.85
CA ARG A 610 -82.32 -19.07 -30.88
C ARG A 610 -81.87 -19.57 -32.25
N GLU A 611 -80.66 -19.25 -32.66
CA GLU A 611 -80.07 -19.68 -33.94
C GLU A 611 -79.95 -21.21 -33.99
N PHE A 612 -79.48 -21.84 -32.91
CA PHE A 612 -79.46 -23.30 -32.77
C PHE A 612 -80.86 -23.91 -32.89
N ALA A 613 -81.84 -23.37 -32.17
CA ALA A 613 -83.21 -23.88 -32.19
C ALA A 613 -83.84 -23.76 -33.59
N VAL A 614 -83.59 -22.66 -34.31
CA VAL A 614 -84.06 -22.48 -35.69
C VAL A 614 -83.44 -23.51 -36.63
N GLU A 615 -82.14 -23.78 -36.50
CA GLU A 615 -81.46 -24.72 -37.39
C GLU A 615 -81.89 -26.17 -37.14
N VAL A 616 -82.03 -26.58 -35.88
CA VAL A 616 -82.54 -27.91 -35.51
C VAL A 616 -83.97 -28.13 -36.04
N LEU A 617 -84.81 -27.10 -35.98
CA LEU A 617 -86.21 -27.19 -36.42
C LEU A 617 -86.38 -27.08 -37.94
N ARG A 618 -85.31 -26.84 -38.68
CA ARG A 618 -85.33 -26.66 -40.13
C ARG A 618 -85.66 -27.98 -40.86
N ASP A 619 -85.27 -29.12 -40.30
CA ASP A 619 -85.43 -30.44 -40.90
C ASP A 619 -86.28 -31.36 -39.99
N ARG A 620 -87.59 -31.08 -39.91
CA ARG A 620 -88.51 -31.86 -39.06
C ARG A 620 -88.67 -33.29 -39.59
N PRO A 621 -88.67 -34.34 -38.73
CA PRO A 621 -88.78 -35.72 -39.18
C PRO A 621 -90.19 -35.98 -39.70
N LYS A 622 -90.32 -36.36 -40.97
CA LYS A 622 -91.60 -36.78 -41.56
C LYS A 622 -91.87 -38.24 -41.23
N SER A 623 -92.44 -38.49 -40.06
CA SER A 623 -92.89 -39.82 -39.62
C SER A 623 -94.40 -39.83 -39.45
N ARG A 624 -95.09 -40.90 -39.90
CA ARG A 624 -96.54 -41.09 -39.70
C ARG A 624 -96.98 -41.02 -38.23
N ALA A 625 -96.07 -41.31 -37.29
CA ALA A 625 -96.33 -41.22 -35.85
C ALA A 625 -96.22 -39.77 -35.31
N ALA A 626 -95.51 -38.87 -36.00
CA ALA A 626 -95.35 -37.48 -35.59
C ALA A 626 -96.59 -36.63 -35.93
N ASP A 627 -97.32 -36.97 -37.00
CA ASP A 627 -98.54 -36.26 -37.42
C ASP A 627 -99.74 -36.48 -36.48
N SER A 628 -99.66 -37.49 -35.60
CA SER A 628 -100.70 -37.81 -34.60
C SER A 628 -100.44 -37.18 -33.23
N LEU A 629 -99.31 -36.48 -33.05
CA LEU A 629 -98.92 -35.81 -31.81
C LEU A 629 -99.08 -34.29 -31.92
N ASN A 630 -99.26 -33.63 -30.77
CA ASN A 630 -99.33 -32.16 -30.74
C ASN A 630 -98.02 -31.57 -31.32
N PRO A 631 -98.11 -30.67 -32.31
CA PRO A 631 -96.92 -30.16 -33.00
C PRO A 631 -95.95 -29.43 -32.06
N ASN A 632 -96.41 -28.80 -30.98
CA ASN A 632 -95.52 -28.17 -30.01
C ASN A 632 -94.72 -29.20 -29.19
N ILE A 633 -95.32 -30.36 -28.90
CA ILE A 633 -94.63 -31.45 -28.20
C ILE A 633 -93.55 -32.05 -29.11
N VAL A 634 -93.86 -32.26 -30.40
CA VAL A 634 -92.88 -32.74 -31.38
C VAL A 634 -91.71 -31.76 -31.52
N THR A 635 -91.96 -30.46 -31.56
CA THR A 635 -90.90 -29.42 -31.53
C THR A 635 -90.05 -29.53 -30.27
N ALA A 636 -90.68 -29.65 -29.10
CA ALA A 636 -89.97 -29.70 -27.82
C ALA A 636 -89.10 -30.97 -27.72
N MET A 637 -89.62 -32.12 -28.15
CA MET A 637 -88.86 -33.38 -28.18
C MET A 637 -87.64 -33.29 -29.10
N HIS A 638 -87.81 -32.65 -30.26
CA HIS A 638 -86.72 -32.56 -31.23
C HIS A 638 -85.60 -31.61 -30.77
N LEU A 639 -85.98 -30.47 -30.17
CA LEU A 639 -85.02 -29.59 -29.51
C LEU A 639 -84.34 -30.27 -28.33
N TRP A 640 -85.08 -31.08 -27.56
CA TRP A 640 -84.53 -31.83 -26.44
C TRP A 640 -83.45 -32.83 -26.86
N GLU A 641 -83.72 -33.63 -27.90
CA GLU A 641 -82.76 -34.60 -28.42
C GLU A 641 -81.52 -33.90 -29.00
N ALA A 642 -81.71 -32.85 -29.80
CA ALA A 642 -80.59 -32.10 -30.38
C ALA A 642 -79.70 -31.43 -29.32
N LEU A 643 -80.32 -30.86 -28.28
CA LEU A 643 -79.58 -30.32 -27.13
C LEU A 643 -78.82 -31.44 -26.41
N SER A 644 -79.45 -32.60 -26.21
CA SER A 644 -78.82 -33.75 -25.57
C SER A 644 -77.62 -34.28 -26.35
N GLU A 645 -77.70 -34.36 -27.68
CA GLU A 645 -76.58 -34.73 -28.57
C GLU A 645 -75.44 -33.70 -28.53
N ALA A 646 -75.78 -32.41 -28.42
CA ALA A 646 -74.80 -31.34 -28.22
C ALA A 646 -74.17 -31.34 -26.80
N GLY A 647 -74.46 -32.35 -25.99
CA GLY A 647 -73.96 -32.48 -24.62
C GLY A 647 -74.69 -31.60 -23.59
N VAL A 648 -75.80 -30.95 -23.98
CA VAL A 648 -76.60 -30.09 -23.11
C VAL A 648 -77.67 -30.94 -22.43
N ARG A 649 -77.56 -31.09 -21.10
CA ARG A 649 -78.55 -31.78 -20.29
C ARG A 649 -79.60 -30.79 -19.79
N PHE A 650 -80.87 -31.09 -20.02
CA PHE A 650 -81.96 -30.33 -19.41
C PHE A 650 -82.26 -30.87 -18.02
N GLN A 651 -82.33 -29.97 -17.04
CA GLN A 651 -82.73 -30.29 -15.68
C GLN A 651 -84.13 -29.73 -15.42
N SER A 652 -85.09 -30.63 -15.15
CA SER A 652 -86.48 -30.26 -14.88
C SER A 652 -86.58 -29.47 -13.58
N ASN A 653 -86.77 -28.17 -13.72
CA ASN A 653 -87.25 -27.22 -12.72
C ASN A 653 -86.80 -27.49 -11.26
N PRO A 654 -85.50 -27.40 -10.98
CA PRO A 654 -85.03 -27.52 -9.60
C PRO A 654 -85.29 -26.21 -8.86
N ASN A 655 -85.85 -26.27 -7.64
CA ASN A 655 -85.91 -25.13 -6.73
C ASN A 655 -84.51 -24.56 -6.45
N ASN A 656 -83.46 -25.38 -6.61
CA ASN A 656 -82.07 -24.95 -6.68
C ASN A 656 -81.25 -25.93 -7.56
N PRO A 657 -80.99 -25.64 -8.85
CA PRO A 657 -80.23 -26.53 -9.76
C PRO A 657 -78.80 -26.83 -9.28
N TYR A 658 -78.29 -25.95 -8.42
CA TYR A 658 -76.94 -25.86 -7.88
C TYR A 658 -76.49 -27.06 -7.03
N GLU A 659 -77.33 -27.55 -6.11
CA GLU A 659 -76.87 -28.54 -5.12
C GLU A 659 -76.64 -29.92 -5.74
N ALA A 660 -77.45 -30.31 -6.73
CA ALA A 660 -77.33 -31.61 -7.37
C ALA A 660 -76.14 -31.70 -8.34
N LEU A 661 -75.76 -30.60 -9.00
CA LEU A 661 -74.63 -30.58 -9.93
C LEU A 661 -73.28 -30.45 -9.22
N ARG A 662 -73.24 -29.77 -8.07
CA ARG A 662 -72.03 -29.64 -7.22
C ARG A 662 -71.47 -30.99 -6.77
N GLU A 663 -72.33 -31.97 -6.58
CA GLU A 663 -71.97 -33.30 -6.05
C GLU A 663 -71.46 -34.26 -7.14
N ASP A 664 -71.49 -33.89 -8.43
CA ASP A 664 -70.97 -34.74 -9.51
C ASP A 664 -69.44 -34.59 -9.63
N PRO A 665 -68.64 -35.61 -9.24
CA PRO A 665 -67.19 -35.53 -9.29
C PRO A 665 -66.63 -35.47 -10.72
N ASN A 666 -67.43 -35.77 -11.75
CA ASN A 666 -67.04 -35.65 -13.15
C ASN A 666 -67.29 -34.26 -13.74
N PHE A 667 -67.98 -33.37 -13.02
CA PHE A 667 -68.32 -32.04 -13.51
C PHE A 667 -68.20 -30.97 -12.40
N PRO A 668 -66.96 -30.61 -11.98
CA PRO A 668 -66.74 -29.64 -10.92
C PRO A 668 -67.20 -28.25 -11.38
N VAL A 669 -68.35 -27.81 -10.86
CA VAL A 669 -68.86 -26.45 -11.10
C VAL A 669 -68.45 -25.55 -9.94
N ASP A 670 -67.76 -24.45 -10.26
CA ASP A 670 -67.35 -23.41 -9.34
C ASP A 670 -68.24 -22.18 -9.55
N PHE A 671 -68.83 -21.63 -8.50
CA PHE A 671 -69.85 -20.58 -8.63
C PHE A 671 -69.48 -19.32 -7.84
N ALA A 672 -69.71 -18.16 -8.45
CA ALA A 672 -69.87 -16.89 -7.74
C ALA A 672 -71.36 -16.68 -7.45
N GLN A 673 -71.73 -16.67 -6.17
CA GLN A 673 -73.07 -16.28 -5.73
C GLN A 673 -73.08 -14.75 -5.59
N PHE A 674 -74.01 -14.07 -6.26
CA PHE A 674 -74.24 -12.63 -6.09
C PHE A 674 -74.87 -12.33 -4.73
#